data_AF-A0A9P7GSZ0-F1
#
_entry.id   AF-A0A9P7GSZ0-F1
#
_cell.length_a   1.000
_cell.length_b   1.000
_cell.length_c   1.000
_cell.angle_alpha   90.00
_cell.angle_beta   90.00
_cell.angle_gamma   90.00
#
_symmetry.space_group_name_H-M   'P 1'
#
loop_
_entity.id
_entity.type
_entity.pdbx_description
1 polymer ?
#
loop_
_entity_poly.entity_id
_entity_poly.type
_entity_poly.pdbx_seq_one_letter_code
_entity_poly.pdbx_strand_id
1 'polypeptide(L)'
;MPPPHLHHYALFSSLARASPHDAPVPTDSSATSDDLTGHKIAVQMKLDSERNDEHSNGCCSDEDDAASGKRKSTKRRRLRFDSELEVEEDTASIIIAKGTGRSRRNPYGSLISPESSEESANPILPVISAGYRTTTTTLPRLPFVPSFSVLSDAAKKVARSIKDRVVEVVKHYELSDEESYYVDIGMRETKGCPETAEPTVFVVLDSYPKKGRAAVESAVKDVASFAHDELNKIDSSAPPFHIEVIDRRLVDRIHCTPVRERPDLLQSWDQLKRLVYQRLESNIGTKGHMTSIALFRYGLSETSADNPITIFITVDFESHEVTWPDVIHDIEQQLAAHSFPALYVHIEHNIGYLLAPPTFTLVPPTGSDADITKKAKGGNAVIYGDYSTVVNLGDPIGPAKYIDGKDGSKQFPGYGTLGCYVEVKAGQSSEWETYALTNYHVIRGTLNGFTTGEHKGKIAPLPPLPRCDLRRADEFGLAPGLHGHLSSIESPSRAKHNYTIWTSKKTIRDKSSRQQEIIQSNMDDEAKRRLVDILEDEKTTEAADMQKKVDFFDCQKHLLGKVYAASGFGKKTEEDGRLDWALVKVNKARVGTNKLPDQQAWQKTRPSEYPSLTYGAQLQPQTKSIRLSHSDRCKTVYKLGTTSGATCGEFHEFKPDVNLLDDRHLGNILSTEYVFQQEDVGSGQLFAEPGDSGSVVFDFYGGVVGLVFRGLRPSNDQTVGHAYVTPIEHVFKHIKESSKGKIVDIRIAQ
;
A
#
# COMPACT_ATOMS: atom_id res chain seq x y z
N MET A 1 17.28 55.17 44.18
CA MET A 1 16.44 56.18 43.49
C MET A 1 15.22 55.45 42.89
N PRO A 2 14.04 56.08 42.81
CA PRO A 2 12.78 55.41 42.46
C PRO A 2 12.57 55.13 40.94
N PRO A 3 11.57 54.29 40.56
CA PRO A 3 11.37 53.73 39.21
C PRO A 3 10.32 54.49 38.34
N PRO A 4 9.92 53.96 37.16
CA PRO A 4 8.66 53.17 37.02
C PRO A 4 8.87 51.79 36.33
N HIS A 5 8.08 50.71 36.49
CA HIS A 5 6.61 50.47 36.47
C HIS A 5 5.98 50.47 35.04
N LEU A 6 4.95 49.68 34.68
CA LEU A 6 3.88 49.01 35.47
C LEU A 6 3.53 47.54 35.07
N HIS A 7 3.20 46.72 36.10
CA HIS A 7 2.08 45.73 36.29
C HIS A 7 1.77 44.61 35.24
N HIS A 8 1.51 43.32 35.62
CA HIS A 8 0.58 42.67 36.58
C HIS A 8 -0.92 42.78 36.18
N TYR A 9 -1.85 41.82 36.32
CA TYR A 9 -2.09 40.62 37.19
C TYR A 9 -2.62 39.43 36.33
N ALA A 10 -2.99 38.19 36.73
CA ALA A 10 -2.76 37.19 37.81
C ALA A 10 -3.83 36.04 37.57
N LEU A 11 -3.58 34.73 37.83
CA LEU A 11 -3.97 33.90 39.02
C LEU A 11 -5.50 33.84 39.36
N PHE A 12 -6.12 32.75 39.88
CA PHE A 12 -5.68 31.45 40.44
C PHE A 12 -6.85 30.41 40.56
N SER A 13 -6.56 29.09 40.64
CA SER A 13 -7.32 28.01 41.35
C SER A 13 -8.71 27.56 40.82
N SER A 14 -9.32 26.41 41.15
CA SER A 14 -9.01 25.20 41.98
C SER A 14 -9.66 23.93 41.34
N LEU A 15 -9.20 22.66 41.39
CA LEU A 15 -8.62 21.75 42.41
C LEU A 15 -9.61 20.95 43.32
N ALA A 16 -9.99 19.73 42.91
CA ALA A 16 -10.37 18.52 43.71
C ALA A 16 -10.60 17.35 42.71
N ARG A 17 -10.02 16.13 42.77
CA ARG A 17 -9.96 15.04 43.78
C ARG A 17 -11.27 14.25 43.95
N ALA A 18 -11.17 12.93 44.16
CA ALA A 18 -12.22 11.94 43.86
C ALA A 18 -12.55 10.97 45.02
N SER A 19 -13.77 10.44 45.01
CA SER A 19 -14.27 9.15 45.59
C SER A 19 -14.07 8.89 47.10
N PRO A 20 -14.78 7.90 47.74
CA PRO A 20 -15.72 6.90 47.20
C PRO A 20 -17.08 6.83 47.98
N HIS A 21 -17.79 5.70 47.77
CA HIS A 21 -18.77 5.01 48.64
C HIS A 21 -20.29 5.00 48.33
N ASP A 22 -20.78 3.77 48.38
CA ASP A 22 -22.09 3.21 48.77
C ASP A 22 -23.38 3.54 47.99
N ALA A 23 -24.08 2.46 47.61
CA ALA A 23 -25.48 2.46 47.17
C ALA A 23 -26.42 2.36 48.39
N PRO A 24 -27.72 2.67 48.21
CA PRO A 24 -28.62 1.54 47.97
C PRO A 24 -29.74 1.81 46.94
N VAL A 25 -30.26 0.71 46.39
CA VAL A 25 -31.55 0.62 45.69
C VAL A 25 -32.65 0.39 46.73
N PRO A 26 -33.79 1.09 46.68
CA PRO A 26 -35.04 0.38 46.37
C PRO A 26 -36.13 1.17 45.62
N THR A 27 -36.96 0.42 44.88
CA THR A 27 -38.40 0.63 44.54
C THR A 27 -38.84 1.95 43.86
N ASP A 28 -39.48 1.98 42.69
CA ASP A 28 -40.64 1.22 42.14
C ASP A 28 -42.01 1.90 42.42
N SER A 29 -42.94 1.76 41.47
CA SER A 29 -44.30 2.35 41.39
C SER A 29 -44.39 3.89 41.27
N SER A 30 -45.50 4.49 40.82
CA SER A 30 -46.43 4.18 39.71
C SER A 30 -47.41 5.36 39.53
N ALA A 31 -48.02 5.50 38.34
CA ALA A 31 -49.28 6.26 38.12
C ALA A 31 -49.24 7.80 38.38
N THR A 32 -50.16 8.66 37.95
CA THR A 32 -51.16 8.66 36.85
C THR A 32 -51.62 10.11 36.60
N SER A 33 -51.99 10.43 35.35
CA SER A 33 -52.95 11.50 34.96
C SER A 33 -52.58 12.93 35.41
N ASP A 34 -53.27 14.03 35.09
CA ASP A 34 -54.39 14.46 34.21
C ASP A 34 -53.97 15.90 33.74
N ASP A 35 -54.45 16.61 32.72
CA ASP A 35 -55.43 16.56 31.62
C ASP A 35 -55.57 18.05 31.14
N LEU A 36 -56.57 18.38 30.32
CA LEU A 36 -57.18 19.70 30.11
C LEU A 36 -56.49 20.73 29.17
N THR A 37 -57.03 20.77 27.95
CA THR A 37 -57.38 21.99 27.16
C THR A 37 -56.28 22.99 26.75
N GLY A 38 -56.14 23.44 25.50
CA GLY A 38 -56.90 23.20 24.28
C GLY A 38 -57.77 24.40 23.85
N HIS A 39 -57.53 24.93 22.65
CA HIS A 39 -58.40 25.93 22.00
C HIS A 39 -58.39 25.78 20.47
N LYS A 40 -59.56 25.98 19.84
CA LYS A 40 -59.71 26.08 18.38
C LYS A 40 -59.68 27.55 17.97
N ILE A 41 -58.98 27.87 16.88
CA ILE A 41 -59.43 28.92 15.95
C ILE A 41 -59.30 28.36 14.53
N ALA A 42 -60.36 28.48 13.75
CA ALA A 42 -60.36 28.29 12.31
C ALA A 42 -60.96 29.55 11.67
N VAL A 43 -60.34 30.05 10.60
CA VAL A 43 -60.86 31.14 9.77
C VAL A 43 -60.67 30.74 8.31
N GLN A 44 -61.67 30.99 7.47
CA GLN A 44 -61.69 30.55 6.07
C GLN A 44 -62.29 31.63 5.15
N MET A 45 -61.54 32.00 4.12
CA MET A 45 -61.86 32.93 3.02
C MET A 45 -61.03 32.44 1.80
N LYS A 46 -61.48 32.29 0.55
CA LYS A 46 -62.67 32.77 -0.21
C LYS A 46 -62.73 34.31 -0.30
N LEU A 47 -62.81 35.00 -1.45
CA LEU A 47 -63.18 34.68 -2.86
C LEU A 47 -62.23 35.49 -3.81
N ASP A 48 -62.14 35.40 -5.15
CA ASP A 48 -62.30 34.39 -6.23
C ASP A 48 -61.74 35.07 -7.54
N SER A 49 -62.18 34.71 -8.77
CA SER A 49 -61.83 35.23 -10.14
C SER A 49 -60.49 34.77 -10.76
N GLU A 50 -60.34 34.30 -12.02
CA GLU A 50 -61.06 34.29 -13.33
C GLU A 50 -60.45 35.18 -14.43
N ARG A 51 -60.41 34.64 -15.67
CA ARG A 51 -60.34 35.32 -17.00
C ARG A 51 -59.01 35.97 -17.43
N ASN A 52 -58.63 36.01 -18.72
CA ASN A 52 -59.08 35.24 -19.91
C ASN A 52 -58.06 35.44 -21.08
N ASP A 53 -58.17 34.60 -22.12
CA ASP A 53 -57.88 34.86 -23.56
C ASP A 53 -56.46 35.33 -24.00
N GLU A 54 -56.09 35.37 -25.29
CA GLU A 54 -56.12 34.37 -26.39
C GLU A 54 -55.21 34.91 -27.54
N HIS A 55 -55.07 34.20 -28.69
CA HIS A 55 -54.48 34.65 -29.97
C HIS A 55 -52.94 34.96 -30.01
N SER A 56 -52.22 34.91 -31.16
CA SER A 56 -52.38 34.19 -32.44
C SER A 56 -51.14 34.26 -33.38
N ASN A 57 -50.93 33.20 -34.19
CA ASN A 57 -50.42 33.14 -35.59
C ASN A 57 -49.06 33.75 -36.08
N GLY A 58 -48.48 33.07 -37.10
CA GLY A 58 -47.39 33.56 -38.00
C GLY A 58 -46.06 32.81 -37.87
N CYS A 59 -45.59 31.87 -38.72
CA CYS A 59 -45.86 31.41 -40.11
C CYS A 59 -44.94 32.02 -41.21
N CYS A 60 -44.41 31.16 -42.11
CA CYS A 60 -43.54 31.46 -43.28
C CYS A 60 -42.13 32.02 -42.93
N SER A 61 -41.07 32.00 -43.77
CA SER A 61 -40.70 31.24 -45.00
C SER A 61 -39.28 31.67 -45.46
N ASP A 62 -38.49 31.02 -46.33
CA ASP A 62 -38.20 29.63 -46.77
C ASP A 62 -36.97 29.72 -47.76
N GLU A 63 -36.53 28.62 -48.42
CA GLU A 63 -35.60 28.60 -49.61
C GLU A 63 -34.10 29.05 -49.39
N ASP A 64 -33.05 28.61 -50.13
CA ASP A 64 -32.87 27.48 -51.08
C ASP A 64 -31.39 27.07 -51.32
N ASP A 65 -31.16 25.96 -52.06
CA ASP A 65 -30.03 25.62 -52.99
C ASP A 65 -28.53 25.61 -52.52
N ALA A 66 -27.57 24.91 -53.18
CA ALA A 66 -27.57 23.73 -54.07
C ALA A 66 -26.15 23.19 -54.38
N ALA A 67 -26.06 21.92 -54.83
CA ALA A 67 -24.99 21.31 -55.67
C ALA A 67 -23.53 21.29 -55.14
N SER A 68 -22.57 20.45 -55.57
CA SER A 68 -22.48 19.12 -56.24
C SER A 68 -21.12 18.47 -55.79
N GLY A 69 -20.55 17.35 -56.23
CA GLY A 69 -20.78 16.44 -57.35
C GLY A 69 -19.65 15.40 -57.55
N LYS A 70 -19.91 14.13 -57.20
CA LYS A 70 -19.47 12.85 -57.86
C LYS A 70 -17.99 12.57 -58.30
N ARG A 71 -17.49 11.42 -57.79
CA ARG A 71 -16.84 10.24 -58.49
C ARG A 71 -15.30 10.00 -58.55
N LYS A 72 -14.92 8.74 -58.19
CA LYS A 72 -13.91 7.80 -58.78
C LYS A 72 -12.41 8.16 -58.69
N SER A 73 -11.52 7.34 -58.08
CA SER A 73 -10.87 6.07 -58.53
C SER A 73 -9.72 6.27 -59.57
N THR A 74 -8.62 5.49 -59.68
CA THR A 74 -8.34 4.08 -59.31
C THR A 74 -6.82 3.69 -59.37
N LYS A 75 -6.36 2.77 -58.48
CA LYS A 75 -5.35 1.66 -58.66
C LYS A 75 -3.92 1.83 -59.27
N ARG A 76 -3.06 0.85 -58.89
CA ARG A 76 -1.66 0.51 -59.32
C ARG A 76 -0.56 1.33 -58.62
N ARG A 77 0.69 0.82 -58.43
CA ARG A 77 1.44 -0.35 -58.96
C ARG A 77 2.40 -0.83 -57.83
N ARG A 78 2.37 -2.07 -57.32
CA ARG A 78 3.00 -3.33 -57.80
C ARG A 78 4.49 -3.20 -58.20
N LEU A 79 5.38 -3.78 -57.37
CA LEU A 79 6.61 -4.50 -57.77
C LEU A 79 7.03 -5.45 -56.63
N ARG A 80 7.66 -6.57 -56.97
CA ARG A 80 8.49 -7.42 -56.09
C ARG A 80 9.94 -7.32 -56.61
N PHE A 81 10.90 -7.65 -55.77
CA PHE A 81 11.97 -8.57 -56.17
C PHE A 81 12.30 -9.48 -54.97
N ASP A 82 12.66 -10.73 -55.27
CA ASP A 82 12.93 -11.80 -54.30
C ASP A 82 14.46 -12.09 -54.27
N SER A 83 14.91 -13.23 -53.70
CA SER A 83 16.30 -13.78 -53.68
C SER A 83 17.34 -13.17 -52.70
N GLU A 84 18.24 -13.93 -52.04
CA GLU A 84 18.21 -15.34 -51.55
C GLU A 84 19.43 -15.65 -50.64
N LEU A 85 19.53 -16.92 -50.19
CA LEU A 85 20.59 -17.55 -49.37
C LEU A 85 20.58 -17.11 -47.87
N GLU A 86 20.21 -17.95 -46.90
CA GLU A 86 20.78 -19.25 -46.46
C GLU A 86 22.08 -19.05 -45.63
N VAL A 87 22.32 -19.75 -44.52
CA VAL A 87 22.42 -21.22 -44.39
C VAL A 87 21.98 -21.73 -43.00
N GLU A 88 21.05 -22.71 -43.00
CA GLU A 88 20.95 -23.95 -42.17
C GLU A 88 20.92 -23.85 -40.61
N GLU A 89 20.52 -24.88 -39.83
CA GLU A 89 20.28 -26.32 -40.12
C GLU A 89 19.16 -26.91 -39.21
N ASP A 90 18.34 -27.82 -39.75
CA ASP A 90 17.68 -29.05 -39.19
C ASP A 90 17.28 -29.25 -37.71
N THR A 91 16.35 -30.15 -37.31
CA THR A 91 15.39 -31.08 -37.98
C THR A 91 14.19 -31.25 -37.00
N ALA A 92 12.92 -31.45 -37.38
CA ALA A 92 12.26 -32.64 -37.97
C ALA A 92 12.45 -33.95 -37.15
N SER A 93 11.46 -34.83 -36.92
CA SER A 93 10.02 -34.81 -37.24
C SER A 93 9.21 -35.99 -36.62
N ILE A 94 7.88 -35.81 -36.49
CA ILE A 94 6.81 -36.82 -36.82
C ILE A 94 6.44 -38.02 -35.87
N ILE A 95 5.17 -37.98 -35.41
CA ILE A 95 4.14 -39.07 -35.22
C ILE A 95 4.25 -40.13 -34.08
N ILE A 96 3.52 -39.86 -32.99
CA ILE A 96 2.37 -40.61 -32.39
C ILE A 96 2.34 -42.18 -32.45
N ALA A 97 2.41 -42.87 -31.29
CA ALA A 97 1.33 -43.78 -30.75
C ALA A 97 1.76 -44.78 -29.63
N LYS A 98 1.09 -44.69 -28.46
CA LYS A 98 0.70 -45.76 -27.48
C LYS A 98 1.58 -47.01 -27.21
N GLY A 99 1.99 -47.19 -25.95
CA GLY A 99 2.38 -48.47 -25.32
C GLY A 99 2.37 -48.38 -23.78
N THR A 100 2.21 -49.48 -23.02
CA THR A 100 2.00 -49.43 -21.55
C THR A 100 2.62 -50.61 -20.76
N GLY A 101 3.17 -50.36 -19.56
CA GLY A 101 2.99 -51.27 -18.41
C GLY A 101 4.16 -51.58 -17.44
N ARG A 102 3.88 -51.46 -16.12
CA ARG A 102 4.45 -52.18 -14.95
C ARG A 102 5.91 -51.84 -14.47
N SER A 103 6.38 -52.31 -13.30
CA SER A 103 6.00 -52.01 -11.89
C SER A 103 6.79 -52.83 -10.81
N ARG A 104 7.04 -52.23 -9.63
CA ARG A 104 7.26 -52.80 -8.25
C ARG A 104 8.61 -53.41 -7.74
N ARG A 105 9.06 -52.81 -6.61
CA ARG A 105 9.46 -53.37 -5.27
C ARG A 105 10.72 -54.26 -5.03
N ASN A 106 11.59 -53.72 -4.15
CA ASN A 106 12.00 -54.19 -2.79
C ASN A 106 12.62 -55.60 -2.57
N PRO A 107 13.68 -55.74 -1.74
CA PRO A 107 13.47 -56.24 -0.36
C PRO A 107 14.43 -55.72 0.75
N TYR A 108 14.03 -55.95 2.02
CA TYR A 108 14.76 -55.75 3.31
C TYR A 108 15.10 -54.30 3.71
N GLY A 109 15.26 -53.97 5.00
CA GLY A 109 15.13 -54.75 6.25
C GLY A 109 15.34 -53.83 7.48
N SER A 110 14.88 -54.19 8.68
CA SER A 110 14.78 -53.26 9.83
C SER A 110 15.15 -53.86 11.19
N LEU A 111 15.21 -52.98 12.20
CA LEU A 111 15.00 -53.17 13.65
C LEU A 111 16.20 -53.39 14.61
N ILE A 112 15.91 -52.94 15.85
CA ILE A 112 16.51 -53.18 17.18
C ILE A 112 17.76 -52.38 17.60
N SER A 113 17.55 -51.54 18.62
CA SER A 113 18.56 -51.05 19.57
C SER A 113 18.17 -51.51 20.98
N PRO A 114 19.13 -51.96 21.81
CA PRO A 114 19.06 -51.83 23.27
C PRO A 114 20.44 -51.41 23.87
N GLU A 115 20.56 -50.89 25.10
CA GLU A 115 19.55 -50.43 26.07
C GLU A 115 20.17 -49.33 26.98
N SER A 116 19.35 -48.76 27.86
CA SER A 116 19.63 -47.58 28.69
C SER A 116 20.80 -47.68 29.68
N SER A 117 21.55 -46.58 29.79
CA SER A 117 22.07 -46.07 31.07
C SER A 117 21.55 -44.65 31.29
N GLU A 118 21.02 -44.34 32.47
CA GLU A 118 20.43 -43.03 32.79
C GLU A 118 21.53 -41.98 33.09
N GLU A 119 22.20 -41.50 32.04
CA GLU A 119 22.80 -40.17 32.09
C GLU A 119 21.71 -39.09 31.96
N SER A 120 21.92 -37.95 32.61
CA SER A 120 20.93 -36.85 32.65
C SER A 120 20.57 -36.42 31.23
N ALA A 121 19.27 -36.55 30.88
CA ALA A 121 18.74 -36.23 29.57
C ALA A 121 18.61 -34.72 29.33
N ASN A 122 19.74 -34.00 29.43
CA ASN A 122 19.90 -32.69 28.81
C ASN A 122 19.52 -32.86 27.33
N PRO A 123 18.66 -32.00 26.77
CA PRO A 123 18.25 -32.16 25.38
C PRO A 123 19.46 -32.13 24.47
N ILE A 124 19.56 -33.08 23.54
CA ILE A 124 20.60 -33.09 22.51
C ILE A 124 20.28 -31.94 21.54
N LEU A 125 20.73 -30.74 21.89
CA LEU A 125 20.56 -29.54 21.08
C LEU A 125 21.41 -29.72 19.81
N PRO A 126 20.80 -29.88 18.62
CA PRO A 126 21.56 -30.08 17.39
C PRO A 126 22.30 -28.80 17.06
N VAL A 127 23.61 -28.90 16.83
CA VAL A 127 24.45 -27.77 16.45
C VAL A 127 24.96 -27.98 15.03
N ILE A 128 24.84 -26.94 14.22
CA ILE A 128 25.13 -26.93 12.79
C ILE A 128 26.22 -25.90 12.52
N SER A 129 27.28 -26.32 11.81
CA SER A 129 28.40 -25.46 11.41
C SER A 129 28.43 -25.25 9.90
N ALA A 130 28.44 -23.99 9.50
CA ALA A 130 28.78 -23.54 8.15
C ALA A 130 30.22 -23.01 8.09
N GLY A 131 30.60 -22.31 7.02
CA GLY A 131 31.99 -21.91 6.77
C GLY A 131 32.56 -20.95 7.81
N TYR A 132 31.79 -19.94 8.21
CA TYR A 132 32.21 -18.90 9.17
C TYR A 132 31.17 -18.63 10.26
N ARG A 133 30.31 -19.61 10.55
CA ARG A 133 29.34 -19.57 11.65
C ARG A 133 28.89 -20.95 12.11
N THR A 134 28.48 -21.04 13.37
CA THR A 134 27.97 -22.25 14.02
C THR A 134 26.81 -21.88 14.92
N THR A 135 25.73 -22.66 14.88
CA THR A 135 24.46 -22.33 15.53
C THR A 135 23.71 -23.56 16.06
N THR A 136 22.85 -23.36 17.08
CA THR A 136 21.81 -24.30 17.47
C THR A 136 20.61 -24.34 16.51
N THR A 137 20.08 -25.52 16.27
CA THR A 137 18.84 -25.82 15.50
C THR A 137 18.94 -25.66 13.98
N THR A 138 19.09 -24.43 13.46
CA THR A 138 19.07 -24.13 12.02
C THR A 138 19.93 -22.91 11.71
N LEU A 139 20.40 -22.76 10.47
CA LEU A 139 21.14 -21.58 10.02
C LEU A 139 20.17 -20.47 9.56
N PRO A 140 20.05 -19.33 10.28
CA PRO A 140 19.17 -18.24 9.87
C PRO A 140 19.64 -17.60 8.56
N ARG A 141 18.73 -17.10 7.73
CA ARG A 141 19.14 -16.42 6.49
C ARG A 141 19.80 -15.08 6.81
N LEU A 142 20.97 -14.86 6.24
CA LEU A 142 21.70 -13.60 6.40
C LEU A 142 21.15 -12.50 5.47
N PRO A 143 21.21 -11.22 5.88
CA PRO A 143 21.67 -10.74 7.19
C PRO A 143 20.63 -10.98 8.30
N PHE A 144 21.08 -11.61 9.38
CA PHE A 144 20.30 -11.86 10.58
C PHE A 144 20.48 -10.68 11.55
N VAL A 145 19.40 -9.95 11.83
CA VAL A 145 19.44 -8.61 12.44
C VAL A 145 18.66 -8.56 13.76
N PRO A 146 18.91 -7.59 14.66
CA PRO A 146 18.03 -7.36 15.80
C PRO A 146 16.58 -7.14 15.35
N SER A 147 15.65 -7.84 15.99
CA SER A 147 14.21 -7.67 15.78
C SER A 147 13.68 -6.51 16.61
N PHE A 148 12.54 -5.94 16.20
CA PHE A 148 11.75 -5.05 17.06
C PHE A 148 10.97 -5.81 18.15
N SER A 149 10.97 -7.14 18.10
CA SER A 149 10.45 -7.99 19.17
C SER A 149 11.33 -7.88 20.44
N VAL A 150 10.73 -7.98 21.62
CA VAL A 150 11.46 -7.91 22.90
C VAL A 150 11.52 -9.29 23.55
N LEU A 151 12.67 -9.65 24.15
CA LEU A 151 12.83 -10.88 24.94
C LEU A 151 11.74 -10.99 26.03
N SER A 152 11.30 -12.22 26.34
CA SER A 152 10.39 -12.47 27.47
C SER A 152 11.02 -12.04 28.81
N ASP A 153 10.20 -11.74 29.83
CA ASP A 153 10.74 -11.32 31.12
C ASP A 153 11.46 -12.44 31.88
N ALA A 154 11.31 -13.70 31.48
CA ALA A 154 12.18 -14.80 31.90
C ALA A 154 13.54 -14.70 31.20
N ALA A 155 13.57 -14.60 29.87
CA ALA A 155 14.77 -14.44 29.07
C ALA A 155 15.60 -13.21 29.49
N LYS A 156 14.97 -12.05 29.75
CA LYS A 156 15.63 -10.84 30.25
C LYS A 156 16.35 -11.06 31.59
N LYS A 157 15.82 -11.90 32.49
CA LYS A 157 16.43 -12.17 33.81
C LYS A 157 17.70 -13.00 33.70
N VAL A 158 17.70 -14.00 32.81
CA VAL A 158 18.85 -14.90 32.59
C VAL A 158 19.90 -14.32 31.63
N ALA A 159 19.54 -13.35 30.79
CA ALA A 159 20.45 -12.77 29.78
C ALA A 159 21.79 -12.27 30.34
N ARG A 160 21.85 -11.78 31.60
CA ARG A 160 23.14 -11.44 32.23
C ARG A 160 23.98 -12.69 32.50
N SER A 161 23.43 -13.67 33.22
CA SER A 161 24.12 -14.95 33.49
C SER A 161 24.62 -15.61 32.20
N ILE A 162 23.81 -15.58 31.14
CA ILE A 162 24.17 -16.14 29.83
C ILE A 162 25.30 -15.35 29.19
N LYS A 163 25.29 -14.01 29.22
CA LYS A 163 26.39 -13.19 28.70
C LYS A 163 27.70 -13.45 29.46
N ASP A 164 27.61 -13.53 30.79
CA ASP A 164 28.76 -13.85 31.64
C ASP A 164 29.32 -15.26 31.31
N ARG A 165 28.44 -16.25 31.08
CA ARG A 165 28.83 -17.60 30.60
C ARG A 165 29.46 -17.58 29.21
N VAL A 166 28.99 -16.73 28.28
CA VAL A 166 29.65 -16.59 26.95
C VAL A 166 31.09 -16.11 27.12
N VAL A 167 31.36 -15.17 28.04
CA VAL A 167 32.73 -14.70 28.33
C VAL A 167 33.61 -15.83 28.85
N GLU A 168 33.10 -16.65 29.79
CA GLU A 168 33.81 -17.85 30.26
C GLU A 168 34.11 -18.84 29.13
N VAL A 169 33.11 -19.12 28.29
CA VAL A 169 33.19 -20.12 27.21
C VAL A 169 34.13 -19.68 26.09
N VAL A 170 34.06 -18.43 25.64
CA VAL A 170 34.97 -17.86 24.62
C VAL A 170 36.43 -18.00 25.06
N LYS A 171 36.70 -17.74 26.35
CA LYS A 171 38.04 -17.92 26.95
C LYS A 171 38.42 -19.39 27.14
N HIS A 172 37.49 -20.26 27.56
CA HIS A 172 37.76 -21.68 27.79
C HIS A 172 38.09 -22.46 26.52
N TYR A 173 37.44 -22.14 25.40
CA TYR A 173 37.66 -22.78 24.10
C TYR A 173 38.64 -22.02 23.19
N GLU A 174 39.33 -20.99 23.70
CA GLU A 174 40.33 -20.19 22.97
C GLU A 174 39.80 -19.62 21.64
N LEU A 175 38.54 -19.14 21.62
CA LEU A 175 37.87 -18.73 20.39
C LEU A 175 38.28 -17.34 19.88
N SER A 176 38.84 -16.50 20.76
CA SER A 176 39.17 -15.10 20.53
C SER A 176 40.09 -14.61 21.65
N ASP A 177 41.04 -13.73 21.34
CA ASP A 177 41.88 -13.06 22.35
C ASP A 177 41.03 -12.09 23.19
N GLU A 178 41.43 -11.81 24.43
CA GLU A 178 40.66 -10.93 25.33
C GLU A 178 40.39 -9.56 24.68
N GLU A 179 39.14 -9.09 24.77
CA GLU A 179 38.57 -7.90 24.11
C GLU A 179 38.27 -7.98 22.60
N SER A 180 38.60 -9.08 21.88
CA SER A 180 38.42 -9.19 20.40
C SER A 180 37.11 -9.86 19.91
N TYR A 181 35.99 -9.64 20.61
CA TYR A 181 34.67 -10.17 20.22
C TYR A 181 33.50 -9.35 20.79
N TYR A 182 32.32 -9.52 20.20
CA TYR A 182 31.07 -8.85 20.60
C TYR A 182 29.98 -9.88 20.95
N VAL A 183 29.21 -9.60 22.00
CA VAL A 183 28.09 -10.46 22.46
C VAL A 183 26.82 -9.64 22.60
N ASP A 184 25.84 -9.95 21.75
CA ASP A 184 24.47 -9.46 21.81
C ASP A 184 23.53 -10.55 22.35
N ILE A 185 22.52 -10.16 23.13
CA ILE A 185 21.46 -11.06 23.59
C ILE A 185 20.13 -10.32 23.49
N GLY A 186 19.32 -10.72 22.52
CA GLY A 186 18.11 -10.01 22.10
C GLY A 186 17.25 -10.90 21.19
N MET A 187 16.09 -10.42 20.75
CA MET A 187 15.38 -11.10 19.66
C MET A 187 16.08 -10.78 18.34
N ARG A 188 16.30 -11.76 17.47
CA ARG A 188 16.85 -11.53 16.12
C ARG A 188 16.00 -12.22 15.06
N GLU A 189 15.95 -11.61 13.88
CA GLU A 189 15.13 -12.02 12.74
C GLU A 189 15.94 -12.01 11.43
N THR A 190 15.52 -12.82 10.46
CA THR A 190 15.96 -12.66 9.07
C THR A 190 15.44 -11.31 8.58
N LYS A 191 16.33 -10.42 8.10
CA LYS A 191 15.98 -9.05 7.72
C LYS A 191 14.83 -9.01 6.69
N GLY A 192 13.68 -8.49 7.11
CA GLY A 192 12.47 -8.38 6.27
C GLY A 192 11.47 -9.52 6.44
N CYS A 193 11.73 -10.46 7.35
CA CYS A 193 10.83 -11.56 7.74
C CYS A 193 10.64 -11.58 9.27
N PRO A 194 9.90 -10.64 9.88
CA PRO A 194 9.71 -10.57 11.34
C PRO A 194 9.05 -11.81 11.94
N GLU A 195 8.37 -12.63 11.14
CA GLU A 195 7.88 -13.96 11.52
C GLU A 195 8.98 -14.97 11.86
N THR A 196 10.26 -14.64 11.60
CA THR A 196 11.43 -15.43 11.99
C THR A 196 12.11 -14.92 13.27
N ALA A 197 11.47 -14.00 14.01
CA ALA A 197 12.04 -13.44 15.24
C ALA A 197 12.10 -14.47 16.38
N GLU A 198 13.30 -14.84 16.82
CA GLU A 198 13.54 -15.77 17.93
C GLU A 198 14.53 -15.18 18.97
N PRO A 199 14.51 -15.62 20.24
CA PRO A 199 15.45 -15.14 21.25
C PRO A 199 16.86 -15.67 20.96
N THR A 200 17.83 -14.79 20.77
CA THR A 200 19.18 -15.15 20.30
C THR A 200 20.27 -14.67 21.24
N VAL A 201 21.29 -15.50 21.42
CA VAL A 201 22.65 -15.14 21.89
C VAL A 201 23.55 -15.10 20.66
N PHE A 202 23.97 -13.92 20.26
CA PHE A 202 24.67 -13.67 19.00
C PHE A 202 26.09 -13.19 19.28
N VAL A 203 27.07 -14.02 18.95
CA VAL A 203 28.49 -13.84 19.30
C VAL A 203 29.31 -13.61 18.03
N VAL A 204 29.80 -12.39 17.85
CA VAL A 204 30.61 -12.00 16.69
C VAL A 204 32.09 -12.07 17.07
N LEU A 205 32.84 -12.97 16.43
CA LEU A 205 34.29 -13.15 16.62
C LEU A 205 35.08 -12.35 15.58
N ASP A 206 36.20 -11.74 15.98
CA ASP A 206 37.03 -10.95 15.06
C ASP A 206 37.69 -11.77 13.94
N SER A 207 37.90 -13.07 14.16
CA SER A 207 38.30 -14.03 13.14
C SER A 207 37.81 -15.42 13.53
N TYR A 208 37.15 -16.14 12.63
CA TYR A 208 36.73 -17.52 12.89
C TYR A 208 37.95 -18.43 13.17
N PRO A 209 37.93 -19.27 14.21
CA PRO A 209 39.05 -20.15 14.55
C PRO A 209 39.40 -21.14 13.42
N LYS A 210 40.51 -20.88 12.70
CA LYS A 210 40.94 -21.62 11.49
C LYS A 210 41.27 -23.11 11.68
N LYS A 211 41.26 -23.61 12.92
CA LYS A 211 41.36 -25.05 13.26
C LYS A 211 40.23 -25.53 14.18
N GLY A 212 39.26 -24.68 14.48
CA GLY A 212 38.45 -24.77 15.70
C GLY A 212 36.96 -25.08 15.50
N ARG A 213 36.49 -25.60 14.35
CA ARG A 213 35.06 -25.94 14.18
C ARG A 213 34.50 -26.76 15.34
N ALA A 214 35.20 -27.83 15.75
CA ALA A 214 34.79 -28.64 16.89
C ALA A 214 34.79 -27.88 18.23
N ALA A 215 35.70 -26.91 18.42
CA ALA A 215 35.74 -26.06 19.61
C ALA A 215 34.58 -25.06 19.64
N VAL A 216 34.25 -24.43 18.50
CA VAL A 216 33.06 -23.57 18.39
C VAL A 216 31.77 -24.38 18.57
N GLU A 217 31.69 -25.60 18.02
CA GLU A 217 30.55 -26.50 18.24
C GLU A 217 30.39 -26.90 19.70
N SER A 218 31.49 -27.16 20.42
CA SER A 218 31.45 -27.40 21.86
C SER A 218 31.01 -26.15 22.61
N ALA A 219 31.59 -24.99 22.34
CA ALA A 219 31.21 -23.71 22.94
C ALA A 219 29.73 -23.36 22.74
N VAL A 220 29.19 -23.57 21.54
CA VAL A 220 27.76 -23.35 21.24
C VAL A 220 26.87 -24.32 22.03
N LYS A 221 27.25 -25.61 22.17
CA LYS A 221 26.53 -26.56 23.03
C LYS A 221 26.57 -26.16 24.51
N ASP A 222 27.71 -25.69 24.99
CA ASP A 222 27.94 -25.27 26.37
C ASP A 222 27.07 -24.06 26.75
N VAL A 223 27.07 -23.01 25.91
CA VAL A 223 26.22 -21.84 26.11
C VAL A 223 24.75 -22.21 25.97
N ALA A 224 24.38 -23.05 25.00
CA ALA A 224 22.99 -23.45 24.77
C ALA A 224 22.40 -24.26 25.92
N SER A 225 23.17 -25.22 26.46
CA SER A 225 22.77 -26.03 27.61
C SER A 225 22.60 -25.15 28.85
N PHE A 226 23.58 -24.28 29.14
CA PHE A 226 23.50 -23.34 30.26
C PHE A 226 22.32 -22.37 30.13
N ALA A 227 22.09 -21.81 28.93
CA ALA A 227 20.98 -20.91 28.66
C ALA A 227 19.61 -21.59 28.81
N HIS A 228 19.50 -22.86 28.39
CA HIS A 228 18.30 -23.67 28.60
C HIS A 228 18.06 -23.96 30.08
N ASP A 229 19.08 -24.38 30.82
CA ASP A 229 18.99 -24.69 32.25
C ASP A 229 18.67 -23.46 33.11
N GLU A 230 19.28 -22.31 32.83
CA GLU A 230 18.95 -21.04 33.50
C GLU A 230 17.51 -20.59 33.19
N LEU A 231 17.07 -20.70 31.92
CA LEU A 231 15.72 -20.31 31.53
C LEU A 231 14.66 -21.23 32.17
N ASN A 232 14.86 -22.55 32.14
CA ASN A 232 13.96 -23.54 32.74
C ASN A 232 13.73 -23.34 34.25
N LYS A 233 14.72 -22.81 34.98
CA LYS A 233 14.60 -22.49 36.42
C LYS A 233 13.62 -21.34 36.70
N ILE A 234 13.31 -20.52 35.69
CA ILE A 234 12.39 -19.37 35.80
C ILE A 234 11.06 -19.64 35.07
N ASP A 235 11.13 -20.20 33.86
CA ASP A 235 9.99 -20.49 33.00
C ASP A 235 10.32 -21.66 32.05
N SER A 236 9.91 -22.87 32.41
CA SER A 236 10.07 -24.08 31.59
C SER A 236 9.10 -24.16 30.40
N SER A 237 8.35 -23.09 30.10
CA SER A 237 7.51 -22.94 28.90
C SER A 237 8.03 -21.88 27.93
N ALA A 238 9.05 -21.11 28.31
CA ALA A 238 9.68 -20.13 27.44
C ALA A 238 10.45 -20.80 26.28
N PRO A 239 10.47 -20.19 25.08
CA PRO A 239 11.27 -20.70 23.97
C PRO A 239 12.77 -20.64 24.32
N PRO A 240 13.55 -21.70 24.01
CA PRO A 240 14.99 -21.73 24.28
C PRO A 240 15.72 -20.68 23.44
N PHE A 241 16.87 -20.22 23.92
CA PHE A 241 17.73 -19.32 23.16
C PHE A 241 18.37 -20.04 21.97
N HIS A 242 18.21 -19.44 20.79
CA HIS A 242 19.09 -19.69 19.65
C HIS A 242 20.49 -19.17 19.99
N ILE A 243 21.53 -19.99 19.88
CA ILE A 243 22.92 -19.55 20.05
C ILE A 243 23.57 -19.54 18.67
N GLU A 244 24.11 -18.40 18.23
CA GLU A 244 24.87 -18.29 16.99
C GLU A 244 26.24 -17.62 17.25
N VAL A 245 27.31 -18.30 16.86
CA VAL A 245 28.68 -17.76 16.82
C VAL A 245 29.06 -17.54 15.36
N ILE A 246 29.52 -16.33 15.02
CA ILE A 246 29.70 -15.88 13.63
C ILE A 246 30.97 -15.04 13.48
N ASP A 247 31.64 -15.14 12.33
CA ASP A 247 32.78 -14.27 11.97
C ASP A 247 32.31 -12.86 11.59
N ARG A 248 33.04 -11.84 12.04
CA ARG A 248 32.75 -10.43 11.72
C ARG A 248 32.57 -10.16 10.21
N ARG A 249 33.21 -10.91 9.31
CA ARG A 249 33.07 -10.79 7.84
C ARG A 249 31.66 -11.08 7.30
N LEU A 250 30.79 -11.71 8.08
CA LEU A 250 29.37 -11.94 7.73
C LEU A 250 28.41 -10.92 8.38
N VAL A 251 28.93 -9.97 9.16
CA VAL A 251 28.14 -8.99 9.95
C VAL A 251 28.55 -7.55 9.64
N ASP A 252 29.85 -7.30 9.53
CA ASP A 252 30.44 -6.01 9.22
C ASP A 252 30.28 -5.62 7.74
N ARG A 253 30.52 -4.34 7.48
CA ARG A 253 30.58 -3.80 6.12
C ARG A 253 31.78 -4.36 5.35
N ILE A 254 31.53 -5.23 4.39
CA ILE A 254 32.53 -5.62 3.39
C ILE A 254 32.74 -4.50 2.36
N HIS A 255 34.01 -4.24 2.05
CA HIS A 255 34.48 -3.40 0.98
C HIS A 255 34.82 -4.26 -0.24
N CYS A 256 34.13 -4.01 -1.35
CA CYS A 256 34.21 -4.77 -2.59
C CYS A 256 34.55 -3.83 -3.76
N THR A 257 35.66 -4.09 -4.46
CA THR A 257 36.17 -3.24 -5.56
C THR A 257 36.75 -4.06 -6.73
N PRO A 258 36.80 -3.49 -7.95
CA PRO A 258 37.36 -4.20 -9.10
C PRO A 258 38.87 -4.46 -8.96
N VAL A 259 39.30 -5.68 -9.30
CA VAL A 259 40.71 -6.02 -9.53
C VAL A 259 41.19 -5.27 -10.78
N ARG A 260 42.32 -4.55 -10.69
CA ARG A 260 42.89 -3.77 -11.82
C ARG A 260 44.36 -4.10 -12.10
N GLU A 261 45.03 -4.65 -11.10
CA GLU A 261 46.47 -4.91 -11.03
C GLU A 261 46.87 -6.33 -11.46
N ARG A 262 45.91 -7.14 -11.93
CA ARG A 262 46.10 -8.52 -12.40
C ARG A 262 45.49 -8.75 -13.80
N PRO A 263 46.10 -8.20 -14.87
CA PRO A 263 45.63 -8.41 -16.24
C PRO A 263 45.71 -9.89 -16.67
N ASP A 264 46.58 -10.67 -16.05
CA ASP A 264 46.70 -12.13 -16.22
C ASP A 264 45.48 -12.89 -15.72
N LEU A 265 44.88 -12.46 -14.59
CA LEU A 265 43.61 -12.99 -14.11
C LEU A 265 42.45 -12.59 -15.02
N LEU A 266 42.47 -11.37 -15.57
CA LEU A 266 41.46 -10.93 -16.53
C LEU A 266 41.53 -11.73 -17.84
N GLN A 267 42.73 -11.98 -18.37
CA GLN A 267 42.94 -12.77 -19.59
C GLN A 267 42.53 -14.25 -19.42
N SER A 268 42.70 -14.81 -18.22
CA SER A 268 42.36 -16.20 -17.89
C SER A 268 40.97 -16.38 -17.26
N TRP A 269 40.22 -15.28 -17.07
CA TRP A 269 38.95 -15.25 -16.32
C TRP A 269 37.91 -16.24 -16.83
N ASP A 270 37.73 -16.37 -18.14
CA ASP A 270 36.74 -17.31 -18.70
C ASP A 270 37.12 -18.78 -18.51
N GLN A 271 38.40 -19.12 -18.34
CA GLN A 271 38.83 -20.48 -17.96
C GLN A 271 38.59 -20.72 -16.46
N LEU A 272 39.00 -19.76 -15.63
CA LEU A 272 38.84 -19.78 -14.17
C LEU A 272 37.35 -19.92 -13.79
N LYS A 273 36.50 -19.04 -14.33
CA LYS A 273 35.03 -19.04 -14.11
C LYS A 273 34.36 -20.34 -14.55
N ARG A 274 34.81 -20.95 -15.66
CA ARG A 274 34.31 -22.27 -16.10
C ARG A 274 34.71 -23.39 -15.14
N LEU A 275 35.95 -23.36 -14.62
CA LEU A 275 36.42 -24.34 -13.64
C LEU A 275 35.63 -24.24 -12.33
N VAL A 276 35.45 -23.01 -11.81
CA VAL A 276 34.61 -22.72 -10.62
C VAL A 276 33.18 -23.22 -10.83
N TYR A 277 32.55 -22.88 -11.96
CA TYR A 277 31.18 -23.33 -12.27
C TYR A 277 31.08 -24.87 -12.31
N GLN A 278 32.04 -25.55 -12.93
CA GLN A 278 32.08 -27.02 -12.93
C GLN A 278 32.20 -27.63 -11.53
N ARG A 279 32.86 -26.95 -10.58
CA ARG A 279 32.91 -27.40 -9.18
C ARG A 279 31.60 -27.18 -8.45
N LEU A 280 30.96 -26.02 -8.63
CA LEU A 280 29.63 -25.74 -8.08
C LEU A 280 28.60 -26.80 -8.56
N GLU A 281 28.61 -27.13 -9.85
CA GLU A 281 27.74 -28.16 -10.44
C GLU A 281 28.10 -29.61 -10.09
N SER A 282 29.32 -29.86 -9.60
CA SER A 282 29.74 -31.19 -9.13
C SER A 282 29.30 -31.48 -7.69
N ASN A 283 29.01 -30.43 -6.89
CA ASN A 283 28.78 -30.53 -5.45
C ASN A 283 27.29 -30.37 -5.10
N ILE A 284 26.75 -31.32 -4.32
CA ILE A 284 25.30 -31.48 -4.13
C ILE A 284 24.59 -30.25 -3.51
N GLY A 285 25.25 -29.50 -2.62
CA GLY A 285 24.66 -28.32 -1.98
C GLY A 285 24.69 -27.04 -2.82
N THR A 286 25.39 -27.01 -3.96
CA THR A 286 25.54 -25.83 -4.84
C THR A 286 25.06 -26.04 -6.28
N LYS A 287 24.88 -27.31 -6.69
CA LYS A 287 24.49 -27.70 -8.04
C LYS A 287 23.11 -27.16 -8.43
N GLY A 288 23.02 -26.46 -9.55
CA GLY A 288 21.80 -25.82 -10.06
C GLY A 288 21.47 -24.48 -9.39
N HIS A 289 22.18 -24.11 -8.32
CA HIS A 289 21.86 -22.96 -7.47
C HIS A 289 22.75 -21.73 -7.71
N MET A 290 23.71 -21.79 -8.64
CA MET A 290 24.63 -20.68 -8.94
C MET A 290 23.90 -19.50 -9.61
N THR A 291 24.02 -18.31 -9.02
CA THR A 291 23.39 -17.07 -9.52
C THR A 291 24.42 -16.07 -10.06
N SER A 292 25.66 -16.09 -9.55
CA SER A 292 26.78 -15.32 -10.10
C SER A 292 28.15 -15.89 -9.74
N ILE A 293 29.15 -15.58 -10.57
CA ILE A 293 30.58 -15.79 -10.31
C ILE A 293 31.32 -14.53 -10.78
N ALA A 294 32.02 -13.87 -9.86
CA ALA A 294 32.73 -12.60 -10.08
C ALA A 294 34.13 -12.61 -9.43
N LEU A 295 34.94 -11.59 -9.71
CA LEU A 295 36.30 -11.44 -9.17
C LEU A 295 36.51 -10.02 -8.63
N PHE A 296 36.77 -9.90 -7.34
CA PHE A 296 36.88 -8.62 -6.66
C PHE A 296 38.06 -8.59 -5.67
N ARG A 297 38.50 -7.39 -5.34
CA ARG A 297 39.16 -7.12 -4.05
C ARG A 297 38.05 -7.04 -3.00
N TYR A 298 37.99 -8.01 -2.10
CA TYR A 298 36.85 -8.23 -1.18
C TYR A 298 37.37 -8.45 0.24
N GLY A 299 36.97 -7.61 1.20
CA GLY A 299 37.41 -7.71 2.59
C GLY A 299 36.95 -6.54 3.46
N LEU A 300 37.50 -6.42 4.66
CA LEU A 300 37.08 -5.43 5.67
C LEU A 300 37.88 -4.12 5.66
N SER A 301 38.98 -4.02 4.91
CA SER A 301 39.75 -2.77 4.82
C SER A 301 39.05 -1.78 3.89
N GLU A 302 38.97 -0.50 4.31
CA GLU A 302 38.57 0.58 3.41
C GLU A 302 39.60 0.76 2.27
N THR A 303 40.87 0.42 2.53
CA THR A 303 41.94 0.42 1.54
C THR A 303 41.82 -0.79 0.62
N SER A 304 41.31 -0.54 -0.59
CA SER A 304 41.11 -1.53 -1.67
C SER A 304 42.33 -2.41 -2.01
N ALA A 305 43.55 -2.01 -1.66
CA ALA A 305 44.77 -2.77 -1.93
C ALA A 305 45.08 -3.84 -0.87
N ASP A 306 44.53 -3.70 0.34
CA ASP A 306 44.79 -4.60 1.47
C ASP A 306 43.83 -5.80 1.48
N ASN A 307 42.62 -5.60 0.94
CA ASN A 307 41.64 -6.67 0.77
C ASN A 307 42.15 -7.76 -0.20
N PRO A 308 41.97 -9.05 0.08
CA PRO A 308 42.40 -10.11 -0.82
C PRO A 308 41.65 -10.10 -2.16
N ILE A 309 42.30 -10.63 -3.20
CA ILE A 309 41.61 -10.97 -4.45
C ILE A 309 40.80 -12.25 -4.21
N THR A 310 39.49 -12.14 -4.44
CA THR A 310 38.50 -13.15 -4.08
C THR A 310 37.61 -13.46 -5.28
N ILE A 311 37.43 -14.75 -5.55
CA ILE A 311 36.37 -15.29 -6.40
C ILE A 311 35.10 -15.22 -5.57
N PHE A 312 34.24 -14.27 -5.93
CA PHE A 312 32.98 -13.99 -5.25
C PHE A 312 31.87 -14.74 -5.99
N ILE A 313 31.27 -15.71 -5.31
CA ILE A 313 30.24 -16.59 -5.84
C ILE A 313 28.95 -16.27 -5.09
N THR A 314 27.85 -16.19 -5.83
CA THR A 314 26.52 -16.08 -5.24
C THR A 314 25.67 -17.27 -5.64
N VAL A 315 24.85 -17.74 -4.72
CA VAL A 315 23.91 -18.85 -4.91
C VAL A 315 22.51 -18.48 -4.41
N ASP A 316 21.49 -19.22 -4.84
CA ASP A 316 20.12 -19.03 -4.33
C ASP A 316 19.90 -19.56 -2.91
N PHE A 317 18.76 -19.19 -2.31
CA PHE A 317 18.39 -19.54 -0.93
C PHE A 317 17.94 -20.99 -0.70
N GLU A 318 18.01 -21.86 -1.72
CA GLU A 318 17.83 -23.31 -1.59
C GLU A 318 19.19 -24.02 -1.44
N SER A 319 20.30 -23.38 -1.85
CA SER A 319 21.67 -23.88 -1.63
C SER A 319 22.01 -24.07 -0.14
N HIS A 320 22.61 -25.21 0.20
CA HIS A 320 22.90 -25.60 1.59
C HIS A 320 24.30 -25.16 2.05
N GLU A 321 24.35 -24.11 2.87
CA GLU A 321 25.57 -23.47 3.40
C GLU A 321 26.54 -24.44 4.12
N VAL A 322 26.01 -25.50 4.74
CA VAL A 322 26.78 -26.52 5.48
C VAL A 322 27.85 -27.17 4.61
N THR A 323 27.59 -27.39 3.31
CA THR A 323 28.54 -28.05 2.40
C THR A 323 29.49 -27.07 1.71
N TRP A 324 29.23 -25.76 1.74
CA TRP A 324 30.06 -24.77 1.04
C TRP A 324 31.55 -24.82 1.36
N PRO A 325 32.01 -25.14 2.58
CA PRO A 325 33.45 -25.27 2.88
C PRO A 325 34.14 -26.36 2.06
N ASP A 326 33.47 -27.48 1.79
CA ASP A 326 34.00 -28.57 0.96
C ASP A 326 34.06 -28.13 -0.51
N VAL A 327 33.06 -27.37 -0.97
CA VAL A 327 33.02 -26.79 -2.33
C VAL A 327 34.11 -25.74 -2.53
N ILE A 328 34.32 -24.88 -1.53
CA ILE A 328 35.43 -23.91 -1.48
C ILE A 328 36.77 -24.65 -1.58
N HIS A 329 36.96 -25.72 -0.80
CA HIS A 329 38.20 -26.50 -0.81
C HIS A 329 38.46 -27.19 -2.16
N ASP A 330 37.45 -27.80 -2.79
CA ASP A 330 37.55 -28.36 -4.15
C ASP A 330 37.90 -27.27 -5.18
N ILE A 331 37.25 -26.10 -5.11
CA ILE A 331 37.58 -24.95 -5.98
C ILE A 331 39.05 -24.52 -5.80
N GLU A 332 39.51 -24.28 -4.57
CA GLU A 332 40.88 -23.89 -4.27
C GLU A 332 41.90 -24.95 -4.74
N GLN A 333 41.60 -26.24 -4.52
CA GLN A 333 42.43 -27.36 -4.96
C GLN A 333 42.51 -27.43 -6.50
N GLN A 334 41.39 -27.31 -7.22
CA GLN A 334 41.43 -27.32 -8.69
C GLN A 334 42.14 -26.11 -9.27
N LEU A 335 41.99 -24.93 -8.67
CA LEU A 335 42.69 -23.71 -9.11
C LEU A 335 44.22 -23.91 -9.02
N ALA A 336 44.70 -24.42 -7.88
CA ALA A 336 46.11 -24.76 -7.71
C ALA A 336 46.58 -25.82 -8.71
N ALA A 337 45.79 -26.88 -8.94
CA ALA A 337 46.11 -27.93 -9.91
C ALA A 337 46.22 -27.42 -11.37
N HIS A 338 45.47 -26.35 -11.71
CA HIS A 338 45.53 -25.70 -13.02
C HIS A 338 46.54 -24.53 -13.07
N SER A 339 47.43 -24.41 -12.07
CA SER A 339 48.46 -23.36 -11.98
C SER A 339 47.92 -21.92 -11.92
N PHE A 340 46.68 -21.72 -11.46
CA PHE A 340 46.20 -20.39 -11.08
C PHE A 340 46.92 -19.92 -9.80
N PRO A 341 47.06 -18.60 -9.58
CA PRO A 341 47.54 -18.08 -8.30
C PRO A 341 46.58 -18.46 -7.17
N ALA A 342 47.08 -18.43 -5.93
CA ALA A 342 46.21 -18.50 -4.76
C ALA A 342 45.22 -17.32 -4.77
N LEU A 343 43.93 -17.64 -4.78
CA LEU A 343 42.80 -16.71 -4.72
C LEU A 343 41.89 -17.18 -3.60
N TYR A 344 41.28 -16.24 -2.89
CA TYR A 344 40.27 -16.57 -1.89
C TYR A 344 38.97 -16.95 -2.60
N VAL A 345 38.17 -17.83 -2.02
CA VAL A 345 36.80 -18.12 -2.49
C VAL A 345 35.80 -17.70 -1.43
N HIS A 346 34.75 -17.01 -1.86
CA HIS A 346 33.62 -16.64 -1.00
C HIS A 346 32.32 -17.07 -1.67
N ILE A 347 31.40 -17.64 -0.90
CA ILE A 347 30.05 -18.01 -1.32
C ILE A 347 29.05 -17.33 -0.37
N GLU A 348 28.04 -16.65 -0.93
CA GLU A 348 26.90 -16.10 -0.16
C GLU A 348 25.54 -16.42 -0.81
N HIS A 349 24.48 -16.42 0.02
CA HIS A 349 23.09 -16.50 -0.45
C HIS A 349 22.67 -15.15 -1.03
N ASN A 350 22.66 -15.04 -2.36
CA ASN A 350 22.31 -13.82 -3.05
C ASN A 350 21.78 -14.15 -4.46
N ILE A 351 20.48 -13.99 -4.66
CA ILE A 351 19.79 -14.17 -5.95
C ILE A 351 19.94 -12.95 -6.89
N GLY A 352 21.01 -12.20 -6.71
CA GLY A 352 21.25 -10.90 -7.31
C GLY A 352 20.23 -9.86 -6.86
N TYR A 353 20.06 -8.82 -7.68
CA TYR A 353 18.81 -8.08 -7.65
C TYR A 353 17.70 -9.02 -8.15
N LEU A 354 16.91 -9.57 -7.22
CA LEU A 354 15.51 -9.82 -7.53
C LEU A 354 14.96 -8.56 -8.20
N LEU A 355 14.24 -8.74 -9.30
CA LEU A 355 13.16 -7.83 -9.63
C LEU A 355 12.08 -8.02 -8.57
N ALA A 356 12.32 -7.46 -7.38
CA ALA A 356 11.25 -7.12 -6.45
C ALA A 356 10.20 -6.37 -7.28
N PRO A 357 8.89 -6.71 -7.16
CA PRO A 357 7.84 -6.06 -7.92
C PRO A 357 8.03 -4.54 -7.80
N PRO A 358 8.28 -3.83 -8.92
CA PRO A 358 9.25 -2.74 -8.96
C PRO A 358 8.98 -1.72 -7.87
N THR A 359 9.91 -1.65 -6.90
CA THR A 359 9.69 -1.01 -5.59
C THR A 359 9.01 0.32 -5.77
N PHE A 360 7.86 0.44 -5.11
CA PHE A 360 6.86 1.41 -5.44
C PHE A 360 7.48 2.80 -5.36
N THR A 361 7.57 3.48 -6.50
CA THR A 361 8.32 4.74 -6.56
C THR A 361 7.62 5.76 -5.66
N LEU A 362 8.14 5.98 -4.46
CA LEU A 362 7.66 7.01 -3.56
C LEU A 362 8.02 8.39 -4.15
N VAL A 363 7.00 9.11 -4.59
CA VAL A 363 7.12 10.48 -5.10
C VAL A 363 6.62 11.41 -4.00
N PRO A 364 7.49 12.13 -3.27
CA PRO A 364 7.05 12.95 -2.14
C PRO A 364 6.08 14.06 -2.59
N PRO A 365 5.15 14.49 -1.73
CA PRO A 365 4.34 15.68 -1.97
C PRO A 365 5.21 16.90 -2.31
N THR A 366 4.76 17.71 -3.26
CA THR A 366 5.39 18.99 -3.62
C THR A 366 4.78 20.16 -2.83
N GLY A 367 5.63 21.13 -2.46
CA GLY A 367 5.28 22.29 -1.63
C GLY A 367 6.30 22.51 -0.51
N SER A 368 6.07 23.49 0.36
CA SER A 368 6.83 23.59 1.62
C SER A 368 6.33 22.58 2.65
N ASP A 369 7.14 22.25 3.65
CA ASP A 369 6.71 21.42 4.79
C ASP A 369 5.46 22.00 5.48
N ALA A 370 5.25 23.33 5.45
CA ALA A 370 4.05 23.97 5.98
C ALA A 370 2.81 23.71 5.10
N ASP A 371 2.93 23.85 3.77
CA ASP A 371 1.84 23.60 2.82
C ASP A 371 1.42 22.13 2.83
N ILE A 372 2.40 21.22 2.84
CA ILE A 372 2.17 19.78 2.88
C ILE A 372 1.52 19.40 4.21
N THR A 373 1.99 19.95 5.35
CA THR A 373 1.34 19.73 6.66
C THR A 373 -0.10 20.27 6.69
N LYS A 374 -0.35 21.47 6.12
CA LYS A 374 -1.69 22.07 6.03
C LYS A 374 -2.64 21.20 5.22
N LYS A 375 -2.16 20.65 4.10
CA LYS A 375 -2.95 19.76 3.23
C LYS A 375 -3.14 18.36 3.81
N ALA A 376 -2.13 17.82 4.50
CA ALA A 376 -2.21 16.57 5.24
C ALA A 376 -3.32 16.61 6.30
N LYS A 377 -3.34 17.65 7.14
CA LYS A 377 -4.35 17.84 8.20
C LYS A 377 -5.71 18.28 7.68
N GLY A 378 -5.76 19.20 6.71
CA GLY A 378 -7.01 19.82 6.24
C GLY A 378 -7.77 19.02 5.19
N GLY A 379 -7.08 18.33 4.27
CA GLY A 379 -7.68 17.68 3.10
C GLY A 379 -7.74 16.14 3.18
N ASN A 380 -7.77 15.58 4.39
CA ASN A 380 -7.82 14.13 4.67
C ASN A 380 -6.83 13.30 3.82
N ALA A 381 -5.63 13.83 3.57
CA ALA A 381 -4.67 13.26 2.63
C ALA A 381 -3.77 12.17 3.27
N VAL A 382 -3.84 12.01 4.60
CA VAL A 382 -3.13 10.99 5.38
C VAL A 382 -4.09 9.87 5.77
N ILE A 383 -3.60 8.64 5.80
CA ILE A 383 -4.35 7.46 6.23
C ILE A 383 -3.80 6.99 7.57
N TYR A 384 -4.64 7.11 8.60
CA TYR A 384 -4.38 6.65 9.96
C TYR A 384 -4.82 5.19 10.12
N GLY A 385 -4.06 4.40 10.90
CA GLY A 385 -4.27 2.95 11.01
C GLY A 385 -3.78 2.16 9.79
N ASP A 386 -4.02 0.84 9.80
CA ASP A 386 -3.60 -0.08 8.73
C ASP A 386 -4.30 0.18 7.38
N TYR A 387 -3.67 -0.27 6.29
CA TYR A 387 -4.28 -0.26 4.96
C TYR A 387 -5.24 -1.44 4.78
N SER A 388 -6.52 -1.13 4.59
CA SER A 388 -7.57 -2.14 4.42
C SER A 388 -7.38 -3.00 3.15
N THR A 389 -7.44 -4.32 3.33
CA THR A 389 -7.42 -5.31 2.25
C THR A 389 -8.71 -5.31 1.45
N VAL A 390 -9.86 -5.01 2.06
CA VAL A 390 -11.11 -4.70 1.35
C VAL A 390 -11.27 -3.20 1.16
N VAL A 391 -12.10 -2.77 0.20
CA VAL A 391 -12.34 -1.35 -0.09
C VAL A 391 -13.83 -1.09 0.03
N ASN A 392 -14.23 -0.10 0.81
CA ASN A 392 -15.63 0.19 1.10
C ASN A 392 -16.14 1.38 0.27
N LEU A 393 -17.46 1.59 0.33
CA LEU A 393 -18.08 2.89 0.02
C LEU A 393 -17.30 4.02 0.71
N GLY A 394 -17.00 5.11 -0.01
CA GLY A 394 -16.25 6.27 0.48
C GLY A 394 -14.72 6.21 0.38
N ASP A 395 -14.12 5.05 0.07
CA ASP A 395 -12.67 4.90 0.09
C ASP A 395 -11.92 5.62 -1.06
N PRO A 396 -10.64 6.01 -0.86
CA PRO A 396 -9.84 6.73 -1.85
C PRO A 396 -9.37 5.80 -2.98
N ILE A 397 -9.83 6.06 -4.20
CA ILE A 397 -9.43 5.30 -5.40
C ILE A 397 -8.77 6.20 -6.45
N GLY A 398 -7.88 5.64 -7.25
CA GLY A 398 -7.26 6.38 -8.36
C GLY A 398 -6.58 5.50 -9.41
N PRO A 399 -6.03 6.10 -10.48
CA PRO A 399 -5.26 5.38 -11.49
C PRO A 399 -3.93 4.86 -10.93
N ALA A 400 -3.68 3.55 -11.09
CA ALA A 400 -2.47 2.87 -10.64
C ALA A 400 -1.25 3.11 -11.56
N LYS A 401 -0.97 4.38 -11.87
CA LYS A 401 0.28 4.83 -12.49
C LYS A 401 0.59 6.27 -12.07
N TYR A 402 1.85 6.66 -12.19
CA TYR A 402 2.20 8.07 -12.26
C TYR A 402 1.93 8.59 -13.68
N ILE A 403 1.86 9.91 -13.83
CA ILE A 403 1.85 10.58 -15.13
C ILE A 403 3.06 11.51 -15.20
N ASP A 404 3.64 11.65 -16.37
CA ASP A 404 4.84 12.47 -16.55
C ASP A 404 4.45 13.93 -16.78
N GLY A 405 5.03 14.83 -15.98
CA GLY A 405 4.95 16.26 -16.14
C GLY A 405 5.74 16.75 -17.35
N LYS A 406 5.49 18.00 -17.78
CA LYS A 406 6.21 18.62 -18.92
C LYS A 406 7.72 18.74 -18.74
N ASP A 407 8.18 18.68 -17.49
CA ASP A 407 9.56 18.71 -17.00
C ASP A 407 10.14 17.30 -16.76
N GLY A 408 9.37 16.24 -17.02
CA GLY A 408 9.73 14.87 -16.66
C GLY A 408 9.52 14.52 -15.19
N SER A 409 8.92 15.41 -14.38
CA SER A 409 8.55 15.07 -12.99
C SER A 409 7.44 14.02 -12.97
N LYS A 410 7.54 13.02 -12.08
CA LYS A 410 6.40 12.13 -11.82
C LYS A 410 5.33 12.91 -11.07
N GLN A 411 4.14 13.02 -11.64
CA GLN A 411 3.00 13.72 -11.06
C GLN A 411 1.86 12.73 -10.74
N PHE A 412 0.99 13.14 -9.82
CA PHE A 412 -0.19 12.36 -9.43
C PHE A 412 -1.31 12.58 -10.46
N PRO A 413 -1.95 11.50 -10.99
CA PRO A 413 -3.10 11.63 -11.88
C PRO A 413 -4.39 12.16 -11.21
N GLY A 414 -4.33 12.46 -9.91
CA GLY A 414 -5.49 12.71 -9.06
C GLY A 414 -6.01 11.43 -8.40
N TYR A 415 -7.06 11.59 -7.61
CA TYR A 415 -7.83 10.51 -6.99
C TYR A 415 -9.29 10.96 -6.83
N GLY A 416 -10.16 10.00 -6.58
CA GLY A 416 -11.57 10.20 -6.25
C GLY A 416 -12.03 9.22 -5.19
N THR A 417 -13.34 9.03 -5.13
CA THR A 417 -14.04 8.19 -4.15
C THR A 417 -14.66 6.96 -4.83
N LEU A 418 -14.63 5.80 -4.16
CA LEU A 418 -15.48 4.66 -4.50
C LEU A 418 -16.91 4.98 -4.03
N GLY A 419 -17.83 5.21 -4.97
CA GLY A 419 -19.19 5.65 -4.66
C GLY A 419 -20.04 4.57 -4.03
N CYS A 420 -20.13 3.43 -4.70
CA CYS A 420 -20.73 2.21 -4.17
C CYS A 420 -20.29 1.01 -5.02
N TYR A 421 -20.62 -0.19 -4.55
CA TYR A 421 -20.70 -1.37 -5.38
C TYR A 421 -22.06 -1.47 -6.05
N VAL A 422 -22.05 -1.77 -7.35
CA VAL A 422 -23.22 -2.11 -8.14
C VAL A 422 -23.09 -3.54 -8.67
N GLU A 423 -24.21 -4.25 -8.71
CA GLU A 423 -24.32 -5.50 -9.43
C GLU A 423 -24.85 -5.25 -10.83
N VAL A 424 -24.22 -5.88 -11.81
CA VAL A 424 -24.49 -5.71 -13.24
C VAL A 424 -24.82 -7.06 -13.85
N LYS A 425 -25.94 -7.15 -14.58
CA LYS A 425 -26.36 -8.36 -15.28
C LYS A 425 -26.05 -8.27 -16.77
N ALA A 426 -25.24 -9.21 -17.25
CA ALA A 426 -24.86 -9.28 -18.66
C ALA A 426 -25.97 -9.90 -19.52
N GLY A 427 -26.20 -9.40 -20.73
CA GLY A 427 -27.31 -9.83 -21.60
C GLY A 427 -27.28 -11.29 -22.07
N GLN A 428 -26.18 -12.00 -21.84
CA GLN A 428 -26.01 -13.44 -22.12
C GLN A 428 -25.85 -14.29 -20.86
N SER A 429 -25.96 -13.71 -19.65
CA SER A 429 -25.75 -14.41 -18.38
C SER A 429 -26.97 -14.33 -17.46
N SER A 430 -27.22 -15.39 -16.71
CA SER A 430 -28.12 -15.39 -15.56
C SER A 430 -27.50 -14.70 -14.33
N GLU A 431 -26.17 -14.68 -14.24
CA GLU A 431 -25.41 -14.21 -13.08
C GLU A 431 -25.32 -12.68 -13.00
N TRP A 432 -25.20 -12.20 -11.76
CA TRP A 432 -24.85 -10.82 -11.43
C TRP A 432 -23.36 -10.72 -11.14
N GLU A 433 -22.69 -9.73 -11.71
CA GLU A 433 -21.27 -9.43 -11.41
C GLU A 433 -21.15 -8.09 -10.67
N THR A 434 -20.32 -8.05 -9.62
CA THR A 434 -20.07 -6.84 -8.83
C THR A 434 -19.02 -5.93 -9.49
N TYR A 435 -19.32 -4.64 -9.60
CA TYR A 435 -18.45 -3.58 -10.08
C TYR A 435 -18.45 -2.43 -9.07
N ALA A 436 -17.35 -1.67 -8.97
CA ALA A 436 -17.33 -0.40 -8.25
C ALA A 436 -17.75 0.74 -9.19
N LEU A 437 -18.62 1.63 -8.70
CA LEU A 437 -19.06 2.85 -9.37
C LEU A 437 -18.25 4.06 -8.88
N THR A 438 -17.82 4.91 -9.80
CA THR A 438 -17.15 6.20 -9.53
C THR A 438 -17.32 7.12 -10.74
N ASN A 439 -16.63 8.26 -10.81
CA ASN A 439 -16.68 9.12 -12.01
C ASN A 439 -15.75 8.68 -13.14
N TYR A 440 -16.06 9.10 -14.36
CA TYR A 440 -15.16 8.95 -15.50
C TYR A 440 -13.87 9.75 -15.31
N HIS A 441 -13.95 11.01 -14.86
CA HIS A 441 -12.74 11.82 -14.68
C HIS A 441 -11.78 11.32 -13.58
N VAL A 442 -12.27 10.51 -12.63
CA VAL A 442 -11.43 9.82 -11.63
C VAL A 442 -10.59 8.72 -12.29
N ILE A 443 -11.11 8.05 -13.32
CA ILE A 443 -10.36 7.04 -14.09
C ILE A 443 -9.63 7.61 -15.31
N ARG A 444 -9.84 8.88 -15.70
CA ARG A 444 -9.20 9.50 -16.88
C ARG A 444 -7.69 9.38 -16.88
N GLY A 445 -7.05 9.47 -15.71
CA GLY A 445 -5.62 9.27 -15.56
C GLY A 445 -5.11 7.85 -15.86
N THR A 446 -5.97 6.86 -16.12
CA THR A 446 -5.55 5.53 -16.63
C THR A 446 -5.23 5.54 -18.12
N LEU A 447 -5.84 6.43 -18.89
CA LEU A 447 -5.78 6.50 -20.35
C LEU A 447 -4.43 7.06 -20.84
N ASN A 448 -4.16 6.85 -22.13
CA ASN A 448 -3.00 7.42 -22.81
C ASN A 448 -3.34 8.82 -23.33
N GLY A 449 -2.43 9.77 -23.12
CA GLY A 449 -2.64 11.19 -23.42
C GLY A 449 -3.22 12.03 -22.27
N PHE A 450 -3.48 11.44 -21.10
CA PHE A 450 -3.73 12.22 -19.88
C PHE A 450 -2.43 12.89 -19.42
N THR A 451 -2.45 14.21 -19.29
CA THR A 451 -1.33 15.02 -18.82
C THR A 451 -1.83 16.15 -17.93
N THR A 452 -0.96 16.59 -17.03
CA THR A 452 -1.20 17.74 -16.14
C THR A 452 -0.23 18.88 -16.46
N GLY A 453 -0.61 20.09 -16.07
CA GLY A 453 0.24 21.26 -16.21
C GLY A 453 -0.26 22.41 -15.35
N GLU A 454 0.55 23.46 -15.24
CA GLU A 454 0.18 24.62 -14.44
C GLU A 454 -0.87 25.49 -15.15
N HIS A 455 -1.91 25.87 -14.42
CA HIS A 455 -2.90 26.87 -14.79
C HIS A 455 -3.15 27.78 -13.59
N LYS A 456 -2.75 29.06 -13.69
CA LYS A 456 -2.89 30.07 -12.63
C LYS A 456 -2.30 29.63 -11.27
N GLY A 457 -1.06 29.16 -11.24
CA GLY A 457 -0.40 28.72 -10.00
C GLY A 457 -0.91 27.39 -9.42
N LYS A 458 -1.71 26.63 -10.16
CA LYS A 458 -2.27 25.33 -9.73
C LYS A 458 -2.06 24.26 -10.81
N ILE A 459 -1.70 23.06 -10.40
CA ILE A 459 -1.64 21.91 -11.32
C ILE A 459 -3.07 21.49 -11.67
N ALA A 460 -3.38 21.42 -12.96
CA ALA A 460 -4.68 21.03 -13.51
C ALA A 460 -4.52 20.04 -14.68
N PRO A 461 -5.55 19.24 -15.02
CA PRO A 461 -5.57 18.45 -16.25
C PRO A 461 -5.46 19.35 -17.48
N LEU A 462 -4.69 18.91 -18.48
CA LEU A 462 -4.61 19.58 -19.78
C LEU A 462 -5.60 18.96 -20.80
N PRO A 463 -5.93 19.69 -21.88
CA PRO A 463 -6.61 19.10 -23.03
C PRO A 463 -5.87 17.87 -23.56
N PRO A 464 -6.58 16.79 -23.96
CA PRO A 464 -5.95 15.57 -24.45
C PRO A 464 -5.28 15.81 -25.81
N LEU A 465 -4.18 15.07 -26.05
CA LEU A 465 -3.46 15.14 -27.32
C LEU A 465 -4.35 14.71 -28.51
N PRO A 466 -4.17 15.30 -29.71
CA PRO A 466 -4.88 14.87 -30.90
C PRO A 466 -4.73 13.36 -31.15
N ARG A 467 -5.84 12.67 -31.42
CA ARG A 467 -5.91 11.23 -31.75
C ARG A 467 -5.44 10.25 -30.64
N CYS A 468 -5.28 10.69 -29.39
CA CYS A 468 -4.97 9.78 -28.27
C CYS A 468 -6.20 9.03 -27.73
N ASP A 469 -5.96 8.00 -26.92
CA ASP A 469 -7.02 7.20 -26.26
C ASP A 469 -7.91 8.04 -25.35
N LEU A 470 -7.32 8.96 -24.58
CA LEU A 470 -8.08 9.85 -23.70
C LEU A 470 -9.10 10.68 -24.49
N ARG A 471 -8.69 11.30 -25.61
CA ARG A 471 -9.61 12.11 -26.41
C ARG A 471 -10.79 11.28 -26.95
N ARG A 472 -10.51 10.06 -27.41
CA ARG A 472 -11.54 9.12 -27.89
C ARG A 472 -12.50 8.70 -26.77
N ALA A 473 -12.00 8.50 -25.55
CA ALA A 473 -12.82 8.20 -24.39
C ALA A 473 -13.59 9.44 -23.89
N ASP A 474 -13.03 10.64 -23.99
CA ASP A 474 -13.71 11.90 -23.69
C ASP A 474 -14.88 12.14 -24.67
N GLU A 475 -14.69 11.88 -25.98
CA GLU A 475 -15.71 12.02 -27.03
C GLU A 475 -16.82 10.95 -26.97
N PHE A 476 -16.47 9.68 -26.75
CA PHE A 476 -17.39 8.54 -26.96
C PHE A 476 -17.63 7.64 -25.75
N GLY A 477 -16.89 7.83 -24.65
CA GLY A 477 -16.87 6.91 -23.51
C GLY A 477 -16.08 5.63 -23.75
N LEU A 478 -16.18 4.70 -22.80
CA LEU A 478 -15.58 3.37 -22.87
C LEU A 478 -16.69 2.32 -22.86
N ALA A 479 -16.82 1.56 -23.97
CA ALA A 479 -17.80 0.49 -24.08
C ALA A 479 -17.45 -0.71 -23.17
N PRO A 480 -18.42 -1.49 -22.68
CA PRO A 480 -18.18 -2.60 -21.76
C PRO A 480 -17.20 -3.67 -22.27
N GLY A 481 -16.11 -3.87 -21.53
CA GLY A 481 -15.06 -4.85 -21.77
C GLY A 481 -13.84 -4.61 -20.87
N LEU A 482 -12.95 -5.59 -20.74
CA LEU A 482 -11.69 -5.36 -20.01
C LEU A 482 -10.67 -4.65 -20.93
N HIS A 483 -10.44 -3.37 -20.67
CA HIS A 483 -9.51 -2.54 -21.44
C HIS A 483 -8.07 -2.82 -20.99
N GLY A 484 -7.51 -3.95 -21.41
CA GLY A 484 -6.23 -4.48 -20.91
C GLY A 484 -5.00 -3.57 -21.09
N HIS A 485 -5.08 -2.58 -21.98
CA HIS A 485 -4.05 -1.55 -22.20
C HIS A 485 -4.08 -0.42 -21.15
N LEU A 486 -5.13 -0.32 -20.33
CA LEU A 486 -5.23 0.69 -19.27
C LEU A 486 -4.52 0.22 -18.00
N SER A 487 -3.93 1.17 -17.27
CA SER A 487 -3.46 0.92 -15.91
C SER A 487 -4.62 0.47 -15.03
N SER A 488 -4.29 -0.26 -13.96
CA SER A 488 -5.30 -0.64 -12.96
C SER A 488 -5.86 0.58 -12.23
N ILE A 489 -6.94 0.37 -11.48
CA ILE A 489 -7.34 1.25 -10.38
C ILE A 489 -6.74 0.69 -9.10
N GLU A 490 -6.35 1.57 -8.19
CA GLU A 490 -5.77 1.27 -6.88
C GLU A 490 -6.61 1.84 -5.73
N SER A 491 -6.46 1.22 -4.56
CA SER A 491 -6.91 1.69 -3.26
C SER A 491 -5.94 1.20 -2.16
N PRO A 492 -5.45 2.07 -1.27
CA PRO A 492 -5.65 3.52 -1.31
C PRO A 492 -4.96 4.15 -2.53
N SER A 493 -5.30 5.39 -2.87
CA SER A 493 -4.58 6.10 -3.93
C SER A 493 -3.12 6.39 -3.55
N ARG A 494 -2.21 6.30 -4.52
CA ARG A 494 -0.78 6.66 -4.37
C ARG A 494 -0.55 8.07 -3.87
N ALA A 495 -1.47 8.98 -4.16
CA ALA A 495 -1.46 10.32 -3.60
C ALA A 495 -1.57 10.26 -2.08
N LYS A 496 -2.62 9.64 -1.53
CA LYS A 496 -2.76 9.51 -0.07
C LYS A 496 -1.65 8.67 0.56
N HIS A 497 -1.18 7.62 -0.10
CA HIS A 497 -0.02 6.86 0.39
C HIS A 497 1.24 7.72 0.50
N ASN A 498 1.59 8.50 -0.52
CA ASN A 498 2.79 9.34 -0.47
C ASN A 498 2.68 10.49 0.54
N TYR A 499 1.48 11.05 0.75
CA TYR A 499 1.23 11.99 1.86
C TYR A 499 1.33 11.31 3.23
N THR A 500 0.88 10.06 3.36
CA THR A 500 1.00 9.26 4.59
C THR A 500 2.47 8.96 4.91
N ILE A 501 3.22 8.38 3.97
CA ILE A 501 4.65 8.08 4.14
C ILE A 501 5.48 9.35 4.37
N TRP A 502 5.16 10.47 3.70
CA TRP A 502 5.79 11.76 4.00
C TRP A 502 5.47 12.23 5.42
N THR A 503 4.24 12.05 5.88
CA THR A 503 3.81 12.44 7.24
C THR A 503 4.51 11.59 8.28
N SER A 504 4.58 10.26 8.13
CA SER A 504 5.35 9.39 9.02
C SER A 504 6.84 9.74 9.05
N LYS A 505 7.47 9.99 7.90
CA LYS A 505 8.86 10.47 7.83
C LYS A 505 9.06 11.82 8.52
N LYS A 506 8.07 12.71 8.46
CA LYS A 506 8.08 13.97 9.22
C LYS A 506 7.90 13.71 10.72
N THR A 507 6.94 12.90 11.14
CA THR A 507 6.72 12.53 12.54
C THR A 507 7.99 11.95 13.17
N ILE A 508 8.67 11.03 12.47
CA ILE A 508 9.95 10.46 12.91
C ILE A 508 11.04 11.54 13.01
N ARG A 509 11.14 12.46 12.04
CA ARG A 509 12.09 13.59 12.05
C ARG A 509 11.83 14.54 13.22
N ASP A 510 10.59 14.98 13.38
CA ASP A 510 10.17 15.93 14.42
C ASP A 510 10.38 15.32 15.83
N LYS A 511 10.07 14.03 16.02
CA LYS A 511 10.42 13.27 17.25
C LYS A 511 11.92 13.15 17.47
N SER A 512 12.70 12.89 16.42
CA SER A 512 14.18 12.81 16.51
C SER A 512 14.82 14.16 16.89
N SER A 513 14.29 15.27 16.37
CA SER A 513 14.69 16.62 16.79
C SER A 513 14.33 16.88 18.25
N ARG A 514 13.11 16.51 18.68
CA ARG A 514 12.69 16.66 20.07
C ARG A 514 13.51 15.80 21.04
N GLN A 515 13.92 14.61 20.62
CA GLN A 515 14.83 13.72 21.35
C GLN A 515 16.19 14.39 21.59
N GLN A 516 16.75 15.06 20.57
CA GLN A 516 17.99 15.85 20.70
C GLN A 516 17.83 17.05 21.65
N GLU A 517 16.70 17.78 21.59
CA GLU A 517 16.40 18.88 22.52
C GLU A 517 16.36 18.39 23.99
N ILE A 518 15.77 17.22 24.25
CA ILE A 518 15.67 16.63 25.60
C ILE A 518 17.05 16.20 26.10
N ILE A 519 17.88 15.58 25.25
CA ILE A 519 19.26 15.20 25.57
C ILE A 519 20.10 16.45 25.93
N GLN A 520 19.92 17.56 25.21
CA GLN A 520 20.63 18.83 25.44
C GLN A 520 20.04 19.68 26.57
N SER A 521 18.95 19.25 27.22
CA SER A 521 18.26 20.03 28.25
C SER A 521 18.90 19.96 29.63
N ASN A 522 18.62 20.95 30.47
CA ASN A 522 18.98 20.94 31.90
C ASN A 522 17.96 20.15 32.76
N MET A 523 17.26 19.16 32.18
CA MET A 523 16.36 18.27 32.93
C MET A 523 17.15 17.25 33.77
N ASP A 524 16.50 16.67 34.78
CA ASP A 524 17.01 15.50 35.50
C ASP A 524 17.28 14.32 34.54
N ASP A 525 18.34 13.55 34.79
CA ASP A 525 18.78 12.50 33.87
C ASP A 525 17.88 11.25 33.87
N GLU A 526 17.11 10.99 34.92
CA GLU A 526 16.08 9.94 34.89
C GLU A 526 14.85 10.41 34.10
N ALA A 527 14.45 11.68 34.27
CA ALA A 527 13.40 12.30 33.46
C ALA A 527 13.79 12.38 31.97
N LYS A 528 15.06 12.67 31.65
CA LYS A 528 15.60 12.61 30.28
C LYS A 528 15.45 11.22 29.68
N ARG A 529 16.00 10.18 30.34
CA ARG A 529 15.95 8.78 29.87
C ARG A 529 14.52 8.37 29.53
N ARG A 530 13.61 8.45 30.52
CA ARG A 530 12.20 8.10 30.35
C ARG A 530 11.53 8.77 29.14
N LEU A 531 11.84 10.03 28.85
CA LEU A 531 11.28 10.75 27.69
C LEU A 531 11.97 10.41 26.35
N VAL A 532 13.26 10.09 26.38
CA VAL A 532 14.01 9.61 25.21
C VAL A 532 13.52 8.22 24.81
N ASP A 533 13.32 7.33 25.79
CA ASP A 533 12.82 5.96 25.60
C ASP A 533 11.42 5.98 24.96
N ILE A 534 10.49 6.77 25.52
CA ILE A 534 9.14 6.97 24.95
C ILE A 534 9.20 7.46 23.50
N LEU A 535 10.09 8.41 23.18
CA LEU A 535 10.24 8.92 21.82
C LEU A 535 10.82 7.88 20.85
N GLU A 536 11.67 6.96 21.33
CA GLU A 536 12.23 5.89 20.50
C GLU A 536 11.23 4.77 20.24
N ASP A 537 10.43 4.37 21.25
CA ASP A 537 9.28 3.46 21.07
C ASP A 537 8.26 4.05 20.08
N GLU A 538 7.97 5.34 20.22
CA GLU A 538 7.08 6.08 19.31
C GLU A 538 7.64 6.23 17.88
N LYS A 539 8.96 6.39 17.72
CA LYS A 539 9.63 6.41 16.40
C LYS A 539 9.62 5.02 15.77
N THR A 540 9.90 3.99 16.55
CA THR A 540 9.93 2.58 16.13
C THR A 540 8.55 2.13 15.66
N THR A 541 7.50 2.48 16.41
CA THR A 541 6.11 2.18 16.05
C THR A 541 5.70 2.87 14.75
N GLU A 542 6.01 4.16 14.59
CA GLU A 542 5.75 4.93 13.36
C GLU A 542 6.56 4.40 12.16
N ALA A 543 7.80 3.94 12.38
CA ALA A 543 8.62 3.34 11.33
C ALA A 543 8.09 1.97 10.87
N ALA A 544 7.61 1.14 11.80
CA ALA A 544 7.01 -0.15 11.49
C ALA A 544 5.65 -0.01 10.75
N ASP A 545 4.79 0.94 11.16
CA ASP A 545 3.57 1.29 10.42
C ASP A 545 3.89 1.81 9.01
N MET A 546 4.86 2.73 8.90
CA MET A 546 5.34 3.25 7.62
C MET A 546 5.84 2.13 6.70
N GLN A 547 6.60 1.16 7.23
CA GLN A 547 7.12 0.04 6.43
C GLN A 547 5.99 -0.88 5.94
N LYS A 548 5.07 -1.30 6.83
CA LYS A 548 3.86 -2.08 6.43
C LYS A 548 3.10 -1.41 5.29
N LYS A 549 3.00 -0.07 5.31
CA LYS A 549 2.32 0.74 4.28
C LYS A 549 3.10 0.82 2.97
N VAL A 550 4.43 0.72 2.99
CA VAL A 550 5.27 0.53 1.78
C VAL A 550 5.11 -0.90 1.26
N ASP A 551 5.20 -1.92 2.11
CA ASP A 551 5.08 -3.34 1.74
C ASP A 551 3.71 -3.64 1.10
N PHE A 552 2.65 -2.95 1.52
CA PHE A 552 1.33 -3.03 0.89
C PHE A 552 1.32 -2.51 -0.55
N PHE A 553 2.17 -1.53 -0.88
CA PHE A 553 2.33 -1.05 -2.24
C PHE A 553 3.27 -1.94 -3.05
N ASP A 554 4.42 -2.32 -2.50
CA ASP A 554 5.43 -3.19 -3.14
C ASP A 554 4.85 -4.57 -3.47
N CYS A 555 4.18 -5.24 -2.52
CA CYS A 555 3.46 -6.49 -2.76
C CYS A 555 2.18 -6.34 -3.63
N GLN A 556 1.97 -5.18 -4.26
CA GLN A 556 0.82 -4.86 -5.12
C GLN A 556 -0.57 -5.03 -4.49
N LYS A 557 -0.67 -5.15 -3.15
CA LYS A 557 -1.92 -5.26 -2.39
C LYS A 557 -2.83 -4.04 -2.62
N HIS A 558 -2.26 -2.89 -2.98
CA HIS A 558 -2.95 -1.68 -3.39
C HIS A 558 -3.82 -1.79 -4.66
N LEU A 559 -3.60 -2.78 -5.54
CA LEU A 559 -4.40 -2.90 -6.78
C LEU A 559 -5.85 -3.30 -6.48
N LEU A 560 -6.81 -2.50 -6.94
CA LEU A 560 -8.25 -2.69 -6.73
C LEU A 560 -8.93 -3.45 -7.90
N GLY A 561 -8.63 -3.05 -9.14
CA GLY A 561 -9.34 -3.59 -10.31
C GLY A 561 -8.97 -2.97 -11.65
N LYS A 562 -9.79 -3.20 -12.68
CA LYS A 562 -9.63 -2.66 -14.05
C LYS A 562 -10.87 -1.89 -14.48
N VAL A 563 -10.70 -0.79 -15.20
CA VAL A 563 -11.81 -0.06 -15.83
C VAL A 563 -12.53 -0.97 -16.83
N TYR A 564 -13.86 -0.98 -16.79
CA TYR A 564 -14.72 -1.85 -17.60
C TYR A 564 -15.61 -1.08 -18.58
N ALA A 565 -16.21 0.03 -18.11
CA ALA A 565 -17.03 0.92 -18.92
C ALA A 565 -16.98 2.34 -18.35
N ALA A 566 -17.26 3.37 -19.16
CA ALA A 566 -17.37 4.75 -18.71
C ALA A 566 -18.18 5.63 -19.67
N SER A 567 -18.76 6.73 -19.18
CA SER A 567 -19.58 7.66 -19.98
C SER A 567 -18.79 8.48 -21.01
N GLY A 568 -17.55 8.85 -20.70
CA GLY A 568 -16.90 9.98 -21.37
C GLY A 568 -17.47 11.31 -20.90
N PHE A 569 -17.16 12.38 -21.63
CA PHE A 569 -17.71 13.74 -21.43
C PHE A 569 -18.66 14.17 -22.55
N GLY A 570 -18.49 13.69 -23.77
CA GLY A 570 -19.40 13.90 -24.91
C GLY A 570 -20.75 13.16 -24.78
N LYS A 571 -21.20 12.89 -23.55
CA LYS A 571 -22.46 12.22 -23.21
C LYS A 571 -23.13 12.95 -22.05
N LYS A 572 -24.40 13.27 -22.24
CA LYS A 572 -25.27 14.02 -21.34
C LYS A 572 -26.51 13.20 -20.98
N THR A 573 -27.20 13.65 -19.94
CA THR A 573 -28.58 13.25 -19.64
C THR A 573 -29.57 13.88 -20.61
N GLU A 574 -30.84 13.48 -20.54
CA GLU A 574 -31.95 14.10 -21.30
C GLU A 574 -32.29 15.53 -20.81
N GLU A 575 -31.71 15.97 -19.70
CA GLU A 575 -31.84 17.32 -19.14
C GLU A 575 -30.56 18.14 -19.32
N ASP A 576 -29.76 17.82 -20.35
CA ASP A 576 -28.47 18.43 -20.69
C ASP A 576 -27.35 18.39 -19.63
N GLY A 577 -27.61 17.93 -18.41
CA GLY A 577 -26.61 17.69 -17.34
C GLY A 577 -25.60 16.58 -17.65
N ARG A 578 -24.43 16.63 -17.01
CA ARG A 578 -23.27 15.76 -17.27
C ARG A 578 -23.38 14.39 -16.58
N LEU A 579 -22.95 13.33 -17.27
CA LEU A 579 -23.05 11.94 -16.81
C LEU A 579 -21.85 11.42 -16.02
N ASP A 580 -20.63 11.75 -16.47
CA ASP A 580 -19.33 11.54 -15.80
C ASP A 580 -19.23 10.32 -14.85
N TRP A 581 -19.48 9.10 -15.36
CA TRP A 581 -19.46 7.85 -14.58
C TRP A 581 -18.48 6.82 -15.16
N ALA A 582 -17.96 5.94 -14.30
CA ALA A 582 -17.16 4.78 -14.66
C ALA A 582 -17.49 3.56 -13.80
N LEU A 583 -17.43 2.38 -14.42
CA LEU A 583 -17.49 1.07 -13.78
C LEU A 583 -16.11 0.44 -13.77
N VAL A 584 -15.68 -0.05 -12.60
CA VAL A 584 -14.42 -0.76 -12.37
C VAL A 584 -14.74 -2.21 -12.01
N LYS A 585 -14.20 -3.17 -12.77
CA LYS A 585 -14.27 -4.59 -12.38
C LYS A 585 -13.25 -4.83 -11.28
N VAL A 586 -13.74 -5.06 -10.07
CA VAL A 586 -12.94 -5.18 -8.85
C VAL A 586 -12.48 -6.63 -8.66
N ASN A 587 -11.25 -6.81 -8.14
CA ASN A 587 -10.79 -8.13 -7.69
C ASN A 587 -11.66 -8.58 -6.51
N LYS A 588 -12.24 -9.79 -6.56
CA LYS A 588 -13.14 -10.31 -5.50
C LYS A 588 -12.53 -10.21 -4.09
N ALA A 589 -11.21 -10.37 -3.95
CA ALA A 589 -10.50 -10.24 -2.67
C ALA A 589 -10.36 -8.79 -2.14
N ARG A 590 -10.70 -7.78 -2.94
CA ARG A 590 -10.71 -6.34 -2.58
C ARG A 590 -12.13 -5.78 -2.39
N VAL A 591 -13.19 -6.57 -2.63
CA VAL A 591 -14.58 -6.11 -2.48
C VAL A 591 -14.89 -5.92 -0.99
N GLY A 592 -15.15 -4.68 -0.58
CA GLY A 592 -15.71 -4.37 0.74
C GLY A 592 -17.23 -4.22 0.67
N THR A 593 -17.77 -3.33 1.50
CA THR A 593 -19.21 -3.23 1.73
C THR A 593 -19.84 -1.92 1.23
N ASN A 594 -21.14 -1.99 0.99
CA ASN A 594 -22.03 -0.85 0.76
C ASN A 594 -22.68 -0.35 2.07
N LYS A 595 -22.05 -0.61 3.23
CA LYS A 595 -22.55 -0.13 4.51
C LYS A 595 -22.35 1.38 4.64
N LEU A 596 -23.35 2.03 5.21
CA LEU A 596 -23.36 3.46 5.50
C LEU A 596 -22.70 3.74 6.87
N PRO A 597 -22.12 4.94 7.07
CA PRO A 597 -21.29 5.19 8.25
C PRO A 597 -22.07 5.24 9.56
N ASP A 598 -21.52 4.62 10.60
CA ASP A 598 -21.96 4.76 11.99
C ASP A 598 -21.78 6.20 12.51
N GLN A 599 -22.44 6.51 13.63
CA GLN A 599 -22.44 7.81 14.30
C GLN A 599 -21.07 8.49 14.41
N GLN A 600 -19.99 7.72 14.61
CA GLN A 600 -18.63 8.25 14.77
C GLN A 600 -18.13 9.02 13.54
N ALA A 601 -18.53 8.64 12.33
CA ALA A 601 -18.13 9.34 11.11
C ALA A 601 -18.75 10.74 10.99
N TRP A 602 -19.91 10.96 11.63
CA TRP A 602 -20.69 12.18 11.55
C TRP A 602 -20.27 13.27 12.55
N GLN A 603 -19.27 13.02 13.39
CA GLN A 603 -18.84 13.91 14.50
C GLN A 603 -18.45 15.36 14.10
N LYS A 604 -18.28 15.65 12.80
CA LYS A 604 -18.03 17.01 12.26
C LYS A 604 -19.31 17.78 11.92
N THR A 605 -20.39 17.05 11.66
CA THR A 605 -21.74 17.56 11.35
C THR A 605 -22.50 17.85 12.66
N ARG A 606 -23.57 18.65 12.63
CA ARG A 606 -24.36 18.89 13.86
C ARG A 606 -25.17 17.63 14.25
N PRO A 607 -25.32 17.30 15.55
CA PRO A 607 -26.12 16.15 15.98
C PRO A 607 -27.60 16.15 15.54
N SER A 608 -28.17 17.30 15.20
CA SER A 608 -29.51 17.45 14.64
C SER A 608 -29.61 17.04 13.17
N GLU A 609 -28.50 17.05 12.43
CA GLU A 609 -28.37 16.75 11.00
C GLU A 609 -27.86 15.31 10.77
N TYR A 610 -27.96 14.46 11.79
CA TYR A 610 -27.44 13.09 11.73
C TYR A 610 -28.43 12.13 11.06
N PRO A 611 -28.01 11.29 10.08
CA PRO A 611 -28.86 10.27 9.47
C PRO A 611 -28.98 9.04 10.38
N SER A 612 -29.57 9.22 11.56
CA SER A 612 -29.58 8.22 12.65
C SER A 612 -30.32 6.92 12.31
N LEU A 613 -31.16 6.91 11.27
CA LEU A 613 -31.82 5.71 10.76
C LEU A 613 -30.92 4.84 9.88
N THR A 614 -29.74 5.32 9.46
CA THR A 614 -28.87 4.64 8.48
C THR A 614 -27.51 4.21 9.03
N TYR A 615 -27.24 4.37 10.33
CA TYR A 615 -25.97 3.96 10.94
C TYR A 615 -25.72 2.46 10.76
N GLY A 616 -24.60 2.10 10.14
CA GLY A 616 -24.21 0.71 9.84
C GLY A 616 -25.12 -0.02 8.85
N ALA A 617 -26.17 0.64 8.34
CA ALA A 617 -27.17 0.07 7.45
C ALA A 617 -26.63 -0.08 6.02
N GLN A 618 -27.18 -1.01 5.26
CA GLN A 618 -26.83 -1.16 3.85
C GLN A 618 -27.40 0.00 3.02
N LEU A 619 -26.59 0.57 2.11
CA LEU A 619 -27.08 1.47 1.05
C LEU A 619 -28.21 0.78 0.27
N GLN A 620 -29.36 1.43 0.18
CA GLN A 620 -30.55 0.89 -0.46
C GLN A 620 -30.62 1.28 -1.94
N PRO A 621 -31.32 0.48 -2.78
CA PRO A 621 -31.73 0.88 -4.12
C PRO A 621 -32.47 2.24 -4.13
N GLN A 622 -32.55 2.86 -5.30
CA GLN A 622 -33.19 4.16 -5.44
C GLN A 622 -34.65 4.13 -4.99
N THR A 623 -34.97 4.99 -4.02
CA THR A 623 -36.31 5.15 -3.43
C THR A 623 -37.11 6.25 -4.11
N LYS A 624 -36.44 7.35 -4.50
CA LYS A 624 -36.99 8.50 -5.21
C LYS A 624 -35.93 9.17 -6.10
N SER A 625 -36.39 10.02 -7.01
CA SER A 625 -35.59 10.77 -7.99
C SER A 625 -35.41 12.23 -7.57
N ILE A 626 -34.22 12.80 -7.79
CA ILE A 626 -33.95 14.25 -7.55
C ILE A 626 -34.83 15.13 -8.45
N ARG A 627 -35.23 14.62 -9.63
CA ARG A 627 -36.11 15.30 -10.58
C ARG A 627 -37.47 15.67 -9.96
N LEU A 628 -37.90 14.93 -8.93
CA LEU A 628 -39.14 15.15 -8.20
C LEU A 628 -38.91 16.08 -6.99
N SER A 629 -38.45 17.31 -7.27
CA SER A 629 -38.01 18.30 -6.27
C SER A 629 -38.98 18.55 -5.12
N HIS A 630 -40.28 18.35 -5.34
CA HIS A 630 -41.36 18.53 -4.37
C HIS A 630 -41.42 17.42 -3.29
N SER A 631 -40.39 16.58 -3.18
CA SER A 631 -40.33 15.46 -2.24
C SER A 631 -39.40 15.76 -1.06
N ASP A 632 -39.96 15.90 0.16
CA ASP A 632 -39.21 16.18 1.39
C ASP A 632 -38.00 15.27 1.63
N ARG A 633 -38.08 14.00 1.20
CA ARG A 633 -36.96 13.01 1.29
C ARG A 633 -35.67 13.44 0.57
N CYS A 634 -35.75 14.39 -0.36
CA CYS A 634 -34.59 14.86 -1.13
C CYS A 634 -34.13 16.27 -0.73
N LYS A 635 -34.75 16.91 0.28
CA LYS A 635 -34.36 18.24 0.77
C LYS A 635 -33.00 18.19 1.46
N THR A 636 -32.87 17.37 2.50
CA THR A 636 -31.58 17.04 3.12
C THR A 636 -31.12 15.68 2.62
N VAL A 637 -29.87 15.60 2.17
CA VAL A 637 -29.20 14.38 1.71
C VAL A 637 -27.86 14.18 2.40
N TYR A 638 -27.29 13.01 2.21
CA TYR A 638 -26.09 12.55 2.89
C TYR A 638 -25.11 11.96 1.88
N LYS A 639 -23.80 12.05 2.16
CA LYS A 639 -22.79 11.26 1.46
C LYS A 639 -21.61 10.90 2.36
N LEU A 640 -20.80 9.96 1.88
CA LEU A 640 -19.46 9.70 2.36
C LEU A 640 -18.46 9.93 1.21
N GLY A 641 -17.58 10.91 1.36
CA GLY A 641 -16.55 11.26 0.39
C GLY A 641 -15.14 11.15 0.98
N THR A 642 -14.15 10.77 0.17
CA THR A 642 -12.82 10.47 0.70
C THR A 642 -12.07 11.70 1.21
N THR A 643 -12.42 12.93 0.79
CA THR A 643 -11.76 14.15 1.23
C THR A 643 -12.52 14.80 2.41
N SER A 644 -13.82 15.06 2.27
CA SER A 644 -14.60 15.69 3.37
C SER A 644 -14.98 14.73 4.51
N GLY A 645 -15.07 13.43 4.23
CA GLY A 645 -15.65 12.43 5.13
C GLY A 645 -17.17 12.33 4.96
N ALA A 646 -17.88 12.10 6.06
CA ALA A 646 -19.33 12.11 6.09
C ALA A 646 -19.85 13.57 6.12
N THR A 647 -20.88 13.87 5.33
CA THR A 647 -21.43 15.23 5.15
C THR A 647 -22.93 15.18 4.85
N CYS A 648 -23.71 16.03 5.54
CA CYS A 648 -25.08 16.41 5.18
C CYS A 648 -25.07 17.53 4.12
N GLY A 649 -26.16 17.69 3.37
CA GLY A 649 -26.34 18.83 2.48
C GLY A 649 -27.78 19.06 2.03
N GLU A 650 -28.11 20.32 1.72
CA GLU A 650 -29.41 20.79 1.28
C GLU A 650 -29.49 20.86 -0.25
N PHE A 651 -30.63 20.47 -0.84
CA PHE A 651 -30.91 20.54 -2.28
C PHE A 651 -31.30 21.94 -2.77
N HIS A 652 -30.74 22.37 -3.91
CA HIS A 652 -31.20 23.56 -4.62
C HIS A 652 -32.15 23.21 -5.77
N GLU A 653 -33.35 23.80 -5.75
CA GLU A 653 -34.31 23.71 -6.86
C GLU A 653 -33.79 24.34 -8.17
N PHE A 654 -32.91 25.36 -8.06
CA PHE A 654 -32.30 26.04 -9.19
C PHE A 654 -31.06 25.30 -9.70
N LYS A 655 -31.16 24.72 -10.90
CA LYS A 655 -30.03 24.16 -11.64
C LYS A 655 -29.22 25.28 -12.32
N PRO A 656 -27.93 25.46 -12.03
CA PRO A 656 -27.08 26.34 -12.82
C PRO A 656 -26.58 25.64 -14.08
N ASP A 657 -26.35 26.43 -15.12
CA ASP A 657 -25.57 26.02 -16.28
C ASP A 657 -24.07 26.14 -16.02
N VAL A 658 -23.31 25.10 -16.37
CA VAL A 658 -21.90 24.93 -16.02
C VAL A 658 -21.06 24.70 -17.29
N ASN A 659 -19.91 25.37 -17.38
CA ASN A 659 -18.88 25.13 -18.42
C ASN A 659 -17.61 24.67 -17.71
N LEU A 660 -17.17 23.43 -17.96
CA LEU A 660 -16.07 22.82 -17.23
C LEU A 660 -14.75 22.92 -18.02
N LEU A 661 -13.63 22.96 -17.30
CA LEU A 661 -12.31 22.99 -17.93
C LEU A 661 -11.91 21.63 -18.51
N ASP A 662 -12.49 20.53 -18.00
CA ASP A 662 -12.15 19.17 -18.38
C ASP A 662 -12.54 18.83 -19.83
N ASP A 663 -13.69 19.34 -20.29
CA ASP A 663 -14.39 18.97 -21.53
C ASP A 663 -14.49 20.10 -22.56
N ARG A 664 -14.08 21.34 -22.22
CA ARG A 664 -13.95 22.49 -23.14
C ARG A 664 -13.29 22.15 -24.49
N HIS A 665 -12.37 21.19 -24.49
CA HIS A 665 -11.66 20.71 -25.69
C HIS A 665 -12.55 19.97 -26.71
N LEU A 666 -13.76 19.57 -26.30
CA LEU A 666 -14.83 19.03 -27.15
C LEU A 666 -15.70 20.13 -27.78
N GLY A 667 -15.49 21.39 -27.38
CA GLY A 667 -16.23 22.57 -27.86
C GLY A 667 -17.33 23.02 -26.90
N ASN A 668 -16.94 23.77 -25.85
CA ASN A 668 -17.85 24.51 -24.94
C ASN A 668 -19.18 23.80 -24.61
N ILE A 669 -19.09 22.57 -24.09
CA ILE A 669 -20.26 21.83 -23.63
C ILE A 669 -20.77 22.48 -22.34
N LEU A 670 -21.80 23.32 -22.47
CA LEU A 670 -22.59 23.83 -21.35
C LEU A 670 -23.47 22.69 -20.83
N SER A 671 -23.57 22.46 -19.51
CA SER A 671 -24.43 21.42 -18.93
C SER A 671 -25.17 21.91 -17.68
N THR A 672 -26.42 21.47 -17.52
CA THR A 672 -27.37 21.98 -16.53
C THR A 672 -27.47 21.01 -15.36
N GLU A 673 -26.98 21.40 -14.18
CA GLU A 673 -26.63 20.43 -13.11
C GLU A 673 -27.54 20.50 -11.88
N TYR A 674 -27.74 19.36 -11.20
CA TYR A 674 -28.34 19.35 -9.85
C TYR A 674 -27.31 19.74 -8.80
N VAL A 675 -27.71 20.53 -7.81
CA VAL A 675 -26.80 21.14 -6.84
C VAL A 675 -27.22 20.84 -5.40
N PHE A 676 -26.20 20.63 -4.55
CA PHE A 676 -26.35 20.55 -3.10
C PHE A 676 -25.28 21.40 -2.39
N GLN A 677 -25.67 22.09 -1.32
CA GLN A 677 -24.79 22.88 -0.43
C GLN A 677 -24.70 22.27 0.97
N GLN A 678 -23.81 22.78 1.82
CA GLN A 678 -23.86 22.49 3.26
C GLN A 678 -25.07 23.17 3.90
N GLU A 679 -25.82 22.46 4.75
CA GLU A 679 -26.99 23.02 5.47
C GLU A 679 -26.57 24.08 6.51
N ASP A 680 -25.46 23.85 7.23
CA ASP A 680 -24.85 24.83 8.15
C ASP A 680 -23.52 25.40 7.66
N VAL A 681 -23.54 26.64 7.17
CA VAL A 681 -22.34 27.44 6.83
C VAL A 681 -21.45 27.70 8.05
N GLY A 682 -22.02 27.76 9.26
CA GLY A 682 -21.28 28.01 10.50
C GLY A 682 -20.35 26.87 10.93
N SER A 683 -20.52 25.66 10.37
CA SER A 683 -19.70 24.49 10.67
C SER A 683 -18.27 24.59 10.11
N GLY A 684 -18.07 25.38 9.05
CA GLY A 684 -16.84 25.37 8.26
C GLY A 684 -16.58 24.06 7.48
N GLN A 685 -17.48 23.08 7.56
CA GLN A 685 -17.49 21.88 6.73
C GLN A 685 -18.22 22.20 5.41
N LEU A 686 -17.77 21.61 4.31
CA LEU A 686 -18.40 21.75 3.00
C LEU A 686 -19.02 20.43 2.57
N PHE A 687 -20.18 20.49 1.92
CA PHE A 687 -20.85 19.28 1.43
C PHE A 687 -19.93 18.47 0.50
N ALA A 688 -19.07 19.10 -0.31
CA ALA A 688 -18.05 18.37 -1.06
C ALA A 688 -16.69 19.09 -1.20
N GLU A 689 -15.63 18.28 -1.25
CA GLU A 689 -14.26 18.68 -1.49
C GLU A 689 -13.65 18.00 -2.74
N PRO A 690 -12.61 18.57 -3.37
CA PRO A 690 -11.85 17.90 -4.42
C PRO A 690 -11.33 16.53 -3.95
N GLY A 691 -11.74 15.46 -4.66
CA GLY A 691 -11.52 14.06 -4.28
C GLY A 691 -12.79 13.33 -3.82
N ASP A 692 -13.83 14.05 -3.40
CA ASP A 692 -15.17 13.48 -3.18
C ASP A 692 -15.88 13.12 -4.50
N SER A 693 -15.33 13.53 -5.64
CA SER A 693 -15.72 13.06 -6.96
C SER A 693 -15.83 11.53 -6.99
N GLY A 694 -17.03 11.02 -7.24
CA GLY A 694 -17.38 9.61 -7.24
C GLY A 694 -18.22 9.20 -6.04
N SER A 695 -18.38 10.04 -5.02
CA SER A 695 -19.22 9.75 -3.84
C SER A 695 -20.68 9.54 -4.23
N VAL A 696 -21.31 8.53 -3.65
CA VAL A 696 -22.77 8.37 -3.69
C VAL A 696 -23.45 9.32 -2.70
N VAL A 697 -24.50 9.98 -3.19
CA VAL A 697 -25.46 10.76 -2.40
C VAL A 697 -26.67 9.86 -2.10
N PHE A 698 -27.15 9.87 -0.86
CA PHE A 698 -28.28 9.06 -0.38
C PHE A 698 -29.26 9.87 0.49
N ASP A 699 -30.51 9.40 0.58
CA ASP A 699 -31.57 10.03 1.39
C ASP A 699 -31.56 9.59 2.86
N PHE A 700 -32.42 10.19 3.68
CA PHE A 700 -32.55 9.89 5.12
C PHE A 700 -32.89 8.41 5.46
N TYR A 701 -33.23 7.59 4.46
CA TYR A 701 -33.48 6.15 4.61
C TYR A 701 -32.41 5.29 3.93
N GLY A 702 -31.28 5.87 3.53
CA GLY A 702 -30.18 5.18 2.85
C GLY A 702 -30.46 4.86 1.37
N GLY A 703 -31.56 5.34 0.79
CA GLY A 703 -31.84 5.15 -0.64
C GLY A 703 -30.87 5.97 -1.49
N VAL A 704 -30.24 5.35 -2.50
CA VAL A 704 -29.33 6.08 -3.40
C VAL A 704 -30.09 7.15 -4.21
N VAL A 705 -29.51 8.34 -4.28
CA VAL A 705 -30.11 9.55 -4.87
C VAL A 705 -29.29 10.03 -6.09
N GLY A 706 -27.95 10.04 -5.99
CA GLY A 706 -27.09 10.56 -7.06
C GLY A 706 -25.61 10.28 -6.87
N LEU A 707 -24.79 10.81 -7.79
CA LEU A 707 -23.34 10.66 -7.85
C LEU A 707 -22.69 12.05 -7.91
N VAL A 708 -21.87 12.41 -6.91
CA VAL A 708 -21.08 13.66 -6.94
C VAL A 708 -20.04 13.56 -8.05
N PHE A 709 -19.86 14.61 -8.85
CA PHE A 709 -18.77 14.67 -9.83
C PHE A 709 -17.89 15.92 -9.75
N ARG A 710 -18.47 17.11 -9.59
CA ARG A 710 -17.72 18.38 -9.44
C ARG A 710 -18.35 19.26 -8.37
N GLY A 711 -17.86 20.49 -8.23
CA GLY A 711 -18.40 21.51 -7.34
C GLY A 711 -17.69 22.85 -7.56
N LEU A 712 -18.17 23.91 -6.91
CA LEU A 712 -17.62 25.26 -7.00
C LEU A 712 -17.53 25.90 -5.60
N ARG A 713 -16.57 26.80 -5.42
CA ARG A 713 -16.43 27.68 -4.24
C ARG A 713 -16.29 29.12 -4.70
N PRO A 714 -16.90 30.10 -4.01
CA PRO A 714 -16.57 31.51 -4.18
C PRO A 714 -15.07 31.74 -4.00
N SER A 715 -14.48 32.72 -4.70
CA SER A 715 -13.04 33.02 -4.52
C SER A 715 -12.74 33.73 -3.20
N ASN A 716 -13.76 34.37 -2.59
CA ASN A 716 -13.63 35.22 -1.42
C ASN A 716 -14.03 34.52 -0.11
N ASP A 717 -14.57 33.29 -0.20
CA ASP A 717 -15.04 32.50 0.95
C ASP A 717 -14.63 31.04 0.76
N GLN A 718 -13.96 30.45 1.76
CA GLN A 718 -13.53 29.05 1.74
C GLN A 718 -14.43 28.14 2.58
N THR A 719 -15.40 28.70 3.30
CA THR A 719 -16.42 28.02 4.12
C THR A 719 -17.74 27.79 3.37
N VAL A 720 -17.95 28.49 2.25
CA VAL A 720 -19.12 28.32 1.37
C VAL A 720 -18.72 27.59 0.08
N GLY A 721 -19.60 26.71 -0.41
CA GLY A 721 -19.43 26.01 -1.68
C GLY A 721 -20.48 24.93 -1.89
N HIS A 722 -20.68 24.56 -3.16
CA HIS A 722 -21.73 23.64 -3.58
C HIS A 722 -21.19 22.54 -4.50
N ALA A 723 -21.84 21.38 -4.49
CA ALA A 723 -21.48 20.21 -5.31
C ALA A 723 -22.45 20.02 -6.48
N TYR A 724 -21.94 19.51 -7.60
CA TYR A 724 -22.72 19.08 -8.76
C TYR A 724 -22.91 17.56 -8.72
N VAL A 725 -24.15 17.12 -8.87
CA VAL A 725 -24.58 15.73 -8.68
C VAL A 725 -25.36 15.24 -9.90
N THR A 726 -24.98 14.09 -10.45
CA THR A 726 -25.75 13.40 -11.49
C THR A 726 -26.81 12.50 -10.83
N PRO A 727 -28.11 12.57 -11.20
CA PRO A 727 -29.13 11.66 -10.69
C PRO A 727 -28.79 10.19 -11.01
N ILE A 728 -28.94 9.29 -10.04
CA ILE A 728 -28.47 7.89 -10.17
C ILE A 728 -29.25 7.12 -11.25
N GLU A 729 -30.52 7.44 -11.48
CA GLU A 729 -31.35 6.89 -12.56
C GLU A 729 -30.76 7.19 -13.94
N HIS A 730 -30.17 8.38 -14.14
CA HIS A 730 -29.56 8.77 -15.41
C HIS A 730 -28.23 8.04 -15.63
N VAL A 731 -27.45 7.83 -14.57
CA VAL A 731 -26.25 6.98 -14.57
C VAL A 731 -26.63 5.54 -14.95
N PHE A 732 -27.59 4.93 -14.26
CA PHE A 732 -28.01 3.54 -14.49
C PHE A 732 -28.68 3.33 -15.86
N LYS A 733 -29.46 4.31 -16.34
CA LYS A 733 -30.02 4.35 -17.71
C LYS A 733 -28.90 4.37 -18.76
N HIS A 734 -27.97 5.32 -18.67
CA HIS A 734 -26.88 5.43 -19.63
C HIS A 734 -25.91 4.23 -19.59
N ILE A 735 -25.69 3.60 -18.44
CA ILE A 735 -24.93 2.34 -18.34
C ILE A 735 -25.56 1.25 -19.24
N LYS A 736 -26.89 1.07 -19.17
CA LYS A 736 -27.61 0.09 -19.99
C LYS A 736 -27.58 0.47 -21.48
N GLU A 737 -27.87 1.71 -21.81
CA GLU A 737 -27.92 2.20 -23.21
C GLU A 737 -26.55 2.16 -23.91
N SER A 738 -25.51 2.70 -23.28
CA SER A 738 -24.14 2.72 -23.82
C SER A 738 -23.55 1.31 -23.96
N SER A 739 -24.07 0.32 -23.22
CA SER A 739 -23.67 -1.09 -23.36
C SER A 739 -24.08 -1.74 -24.69
N LYS A 740 -25.06 -1.17 -25.39
CA LYS A 740 -25.70 -1.76 -26.58
C LYS A 740 -26.19 -3.20 -26.35
N GLY A 741 -26.84 -3.43 -25.21
CA GLY A 741 -27.40 -4.73 -24.82
C GLY A 741 -26.41 -5.69 -24.15
N LYS A 742 -25.13 -5.32 -23.99
CA LYS A 742 -24.18 -6.11 -23.18
C LYS A 742 -24.57 -6.13 -21.70
N ILE A 743 -25.12 -5.02 -21.20
CA ILE A 743 -25.67 -4.88 -19.85
C ILE A 743 -27.19 -4.73 -20.01
N VAL A 744 -27.94 -5.67 -19.45
CA VAL A 744 -29.41 -5.64 -19.47
C VAL A 744 -30.00 -5.11 -18.18
N ASP A 745 -29.33 -5.32 -17.05
CA ASP A 745 -29.77 -4.76 -15.77
C ASP A 745 -28.63 -4.34 -14.83
N ILE A 746 -28.94 -3.44 -13.89
CA ILE A 746 -28.02 -2.88 -12.90
C ILE A 746 -28.77 -2.51 -11.61
N ARG A 747 -28.18 -2.83 -10.45
CA ARG A 747 -28.70 -2.51 -9.11
C ARG A 747 -27.57 -2.19 -8.13
N ILE A 748 -27.91 -1.59 -6.99
CA ILE A 748 -26.99 -1.48 -5.84
C ILE A 748 -26.69 -2.89 -5.30
N ALA A 749 -25.42 -3.17 -4.99
CA ALA A 749 -25.02 -4.46 -4.41
C ALA A 749 -25.44 -4.57 -2.94
N GLN A 750 -25.92 -5.77 -2.57
CA GLN A 750 -26.29 -6.15 -1.19
C GLN A 750 -25.10 -6.75 -0.43
#